data_AF-A0A8B8MB81-F1
#
_entry.id   AF-A0A8B8MB81-F1
#
_cell.length_a   1.000
_cell.length_b   1.000
_cell.length_c   1.000
_cell.angle_alpha   90.00
_cell.angle_beta   90.00
_cell.angle_gamma   90.00
#
_symmetry.space_group_name_H-M   'P 1'
#
loop_
_entity.id
_entity.type
_entity.pdbx_description
1 polymer ?
#
loop_
_entity_poly.entity_id
_entity_poly.type
_entity_poly.pdbx_seq_one_letter_code
_entity_poly.pdbx_strand_id
1 'polypeptide(L)'
;MHRVGSAGNTNNSSRPRKEKRLTYVLNDSDDTKHCAGINCLAVLKSAVSDGTDYLFTGSRDGKLKRWALAAEDMATCSTTFESHVDWVNDAVLVGDNVLVSCSSDTTLKTWNALSAGACTRTLRQHSDYVTSLAAAEKNSNIVASGGLGGEVFIWDIEAAVASAAKCNDATDDDNSNGINGSGNSLPTASLRTISSSNNISMHTTQTQGYNPIAAKGHKESVYALAMNEGGTLLVSGGTEKVVRVWDPRSGSKTLKLKGHTDNIRALLLDSTGRFCLSGSSDSMIRLWDLGQQRCVHSYAVHTDSVWALASTSTFSHVYSGGRDFSLYLTDLQTRASVLLCTGEYPILKLALHDDSIWVASTDSSVQRWPAEGHNPQKIFQRGNSFLAGNLSFSRARVSLEGSTPVPVYKQQTLTIRGTPAILQHEVLPNRRHVLTKDTYGSVKLWEITKGVVVEDYGKVSFEEKKEELFETVSIPAWFTVDTRLGCLSIHLDTPQCFSAEMYSADLNIVGKPEDDKVNLAREALKGLLANWLIKRKQRMETPTPANGELLPGKDIGTRSITHSRIEVDGSSETDAMVYPPFEFSVVSPPSIVTEGSHGGPWRKKVTDLDGTEDEKDFPRWCLDCILNNRLPPRENTKCSFYLHPCEGSSLQILTQGKLSAPRILRIHKVINYVIEKMVVDKPLDSVNADGNFPPGLAGSQLQHQAVGDGSSRSGFKTWEKIKPSIEILCNNEILSPEMSLATVRAYIWKKTDDLVLNYRVIQGR
;
A
#
# COMPACT_ATOMS: atom_id res chain seq x y z
N MET A 1 -2.64 -16.76 -9.98
CA MET A 1 -1.35 -16.06 -9.88
C MET A 1 -0.46 -16.58 -11.00
N HIS A 2 -0.35 -15.85 -12.12
CA HIS A 2 0.70 -16.10 -13.10
C HIS A 2 1.87 -15.17 -12.78
N ARG A 3 3.08 -15.71 -12.88
CA ARG A 3 4.36 -15.05 -12.65
C ARG A 3 4.49 -13.83 -13.58
N VAL A 4 4.41 -12.61 -13.04
CA VAL A 4 4.96 -11.43 -13.73
C VAL A 4 6.43 -11.39 -13.38
N GLY A 5 7.27 -11.86 -14.30
CA GLY A 5 8.71 -11.93 -14.10
C GLY A 5 9.30 -10.52 -14.00
N SER A 6 9.74 -10.13 -12.81
CA SER A 6 10.70 -9.03 -12.68
C SER A 6 12.07 -9.62 -13.00
N ALA A 7 12.53 -9.46 -14.24
CA ALA A 7 13.87 -9.88 -14.65
C ALA A 7 14.90 -8.97 -13.97
N GLY A 8 15.57 -9.50 -12.94
CA GLY A 8 16.72 -8.86 -12.32
C GLY A 8 17.89 -8.87 -13.28
N ASN A 9 18.16 -7.73 -13.91
CA ASN A 9 19.36 -7.53 -14.71
C ASN A 9 20.51 -7.17 -13.77
N THR A 10 21.40 -8.13 -13.47
CA THR A 10 22.63 -7.90 -12.70
C THR A 10 23.69 -7.29 -13.62
N ASN A 11 23.66 -5.98 -13.78
CA ASN A 11 24.82 -5.22 -14.23
C ASN A 11 25.30 -4.34 -13.08
N ASN A 12 26.55 -4.57 -12.67
CA ASN A 12 27.30 -3.77 -11.70
C ASN A 12 27.38 -2.32 -12.17
N SER A 13 26.44 -1.52 -11.69
CA SER A 13 26.47 -0.08 -11.65
C SER A 13 26.16 0.25 -10.19
N SER A 14 27.03 0.99 -9.52
CA SER A 14 26.77 1.56 -8.20
C SER A 14 25.62 2.55 -8.32
N ARG A 15 24.38 2.03 -8.42
CA ARG A 15 23.18 2.84 -8.38
C ARG A 15 23.10 3.46 -6.99
N PRO A 16 22.86 4.77 -6.88
CA PRO A 16 22.56 5.38 -5.59
C PRO A 16 21.41 4.58 -4.97
N ARG A 17 21.54 4.28 -3.67
CA ARG A 17 20.52 3.54 -2.91
C ARG A 17 19.18 4.23 -3.16
N LYS A 18 18.25 3.55 -3.83
CA LYS A 18 16.94 4.12 -4.17
C LYS A 18 16.29 4.58 -2.87
N GLU A 19 15.92 5.86 -2.77
CA GLU A 19 15.27 6.37 -1.58
C GLU A 19 13.94 5.64 -1.33
N LYS A 20 13.56 5.54 -0.06
CA LYS A 20 12.31 4.89 0.34
C LYS A 20 11.11 5.65 -0.25
N ARG A 21 10.19 4.92 -0.86
CA ARG A 21 8.90 5.44 -1.36
C ARG A 21 7.92 5.62 -0.20
N LEU A 22 7.10 6.67 -0.26
CA LEU A 22 5.92 6.81 0.60
C LEU A 22 4.66 6.59 -0.24
N THR A 23 3.76 5.73 0.23
CA THR A 23 2.47 5.48 -0.40
C THR A 23 1.36 5.81 0.59
N TYR A 24 0.25 6.39 0.12
CA TYR A 24 -0.98 6.44 0.89
C TYR A 24 -2.13 5.80 0.12
N VAL A 25 -2.96 5.04 0.83
CA VAL A 25 -4.07 4.26 0.29
C VAL A 25 -5.37 4.94 0.69
N LEU A 26 -6.19 5.27 -0.29
CA LEU A 26 -7.47 5.94 -0.12
C LEU A 26 -8.61 4.91 -0.11
N ASN A 27 -9.53 5.06 0.84
CA ASN A 27 -10.71 4.22 0.97
C ASN A 27 -11.96 5.08 0.65
N ASP A 28 -12.74 4.64 -0.34
CA ASP A 28 -13.98 5.30 -0.78
C ASP A 28 -15.16 4.96 0.14
N SER A 29 -15.12 3.73 0.67
CA SER A 29 -16.25 3.05 1.25
C SER A 29 -16.12 2.84 2.74
N ASP A 30 -17.22 2.42 3.34
CA ASP A 30 -17.30 1.74 4.63
C ASP A 30 -16.11 0.77 4.84
N ASP A 31 -15.14 1.21 5.65
CA ASP A 31 -13.92 0.47 5.94
C ASP A 31 -14.20 -0.81 6.74
N THR A 32 -15.46 -1.08 7.12
CA THR A 32 -15.85 -2.35 7.73
C THR A 32 -15.92 -3.49 6.72
N LYS A 33 -16.02 -3.22 5.40
CA LYS A 33 -16.16 -4.23 4.34
C LYS A 33 -14.87 -4.46 3.57
N HIS A 34 -14.71 -5.66 3.01
CA HIS A 34 -13.63 -5.95 2.07
C HIS A 34 -13.93 -5.34 0.71
N CYS A 35 -12.92 -4.90 -0.03
CA CYS A 35 -13.06 -4.37 -1.39
C CYS A 35 -12.42 -5.25 -2.47
N ALA A 36 -11.92 -6.42 -2.11
CA ALA A 36 -11.33 -7.38 -3.05
C ALA A 36 -11.62 -8.83 -2.63
N GLY A 37 -11.30 -9.78 -3.51
CA GLY A 37 -11.54 -11.21 -3.30
C GLY A 37 -10.92 -11.76 -2.01
N ILE A 38 -11.60 -12.74 -1.40
CA ILE A 38 -11.24 -13.28 -0.09
C ILE A 38 -10.50 -14.60 -0.26
N ASN A 39 -9.23 -14.64 0.14
CA ASN A 39 -8.37 -15.81 -0.07
C ASN A 39 -8.46 -16.82 1.07
N CYS A 40 -8.78 -16.39 2.29
CA CYS A 40 -8.79 -17.28 3.45
C CYS A 40 -9.90 -16.97 4.46
N LEU A 41 -10.26 -18.03 5.18
CA LEU A 41 -11.30 -18.06 6.21
C LEU A 41 -10.77 -18.84 7.41
N ALA A 42 -11.02 -18.36 8.62
CA ALA A 42 -10.80 -19.10 9.86
C ALA A 42 -11.96 -18.85 10.83
N VAL A 43 -12.41 -19.88 11.53
CA VAL A 43 -13.55 -19.80 12.45
C VAL A 43 -13.05 -20.06 13.86
N LEU A 44 -13.35 -19.15 14.79
CA LEU A 44 -13.12 -19.31 16.22
C LEU A 44 -14.46 -19.57 16.90
N LYS A 45 -14.61 -20.76 17.49
CA LYS A 45 -15.79 -21.12 18.28
C LYS A 45 -15.58 -20.72 19.74
N SER A 46 -16.57 -20.09 20.35
CA SER A 46 -16.48 -19.73 21.77
C SER A 46 -16.50 -20.99 22.65
N ALA A 47 -15.52 -21.12 23.56
CA ALA A 47 -15.45 -22.22 24.52
C ALA A 47 -16.38 -22.01 25.74
N VAL A 48 -16.93 -20.80 25.92
CA VAL A 48 -17.80 -20.42 27.04
C VAL A 48 -19.14 -19.92 26.48
N SER A 49 -20.21 -20.22 27.23
CA SER A 49 -21.62 -19.89 26.94
C SER A 49 -21.95 -18.39 26.78
N ASP A 50 -20.97 -17.48 26.79
CA ASP A 50 -21.13 -16.06 26.44
C ASP A 50 -21.30 -15.82 24.91
N GLY A 51 -21.35 -16.88 24.10
CA GLY A 51 -22.39 -17.02 23.06
C GLY A 51 -22.16 -16.36 21.69
N THR A 52 -20.94 -15.97 21.32
CA THR A 52 -20.66 -15.40 19.98
C THR A 52 -19.45 -16.05 19.32
N ASP A 53 -19.67 -16.68 18.17
CA ASP A 53 -18.59 -17.21 17.33
C ASP A 53 -18.00 -16.10 16.45
N TYR A 54 -16.73 -16.25 16.08
CA TYR A 54 -16.05 -15.29 15.21
C TYR A 54 -15.60 -15.92 13.90
N LEU A 55 -15.87 -15.23 12.80
CA LEU A 55 -15.29 -15.52 11.50
C LEU A 55 -14.17 -14.52 11.21
N PHE A 56 -13.02 -15.03 10.81
CA PHE A 56 -11.90 -14.24 10.31
C PHE A 56 -11.81 -14.39 8.79
N THR A 57 -11.66 -13.27 8.09
CA THR A 57 -11.54 -13.23 6.62
C THR A 57 -10.26 -12.50 6.25
N GLY A 58 -9.46 -13.07 5.35
CA GLY A 58 -8.28 -12.42 4.78
C GLY A 58 -8.47 -12.17 3.29
N SER A 59 -8.20 -10.93 2.87
CA SER A 59 -8.56 -10.43 1.53
C SER A 59 -7.35 -9.98 0.72
N ARG A 60 -7.56 -9.91 -0.59
CA ARG A 60 -6.64 -9.31 -1.57
C ARG A 60 -6.53 -7.79 -1.44
N ASP A 61 -7.31 -7.15 -0.57
CA ASP A 61 -7.15 -5.73 -0.20
C ASP A 61 -6.02 -5.49 0.83
N GLY A 62 -5.37 -6.56 1.29
CA GLY A 62 -4.29 -6.53 2.26
C GLY A 62 -4.73 -6.38 3.71
N LYS A 63 -6.03 -6.55 4.00
CA LYS A 63 -6.59 -6.49 5.35
C LYS A 63 -7.10 -7.86 5.79
N LEU A 64 -7.08 -8.11 7.11
CA LEU A 64 -7.93 -9.13 7.72
C LEU A 64 -9.08 -8.48 8.48
N LYS A 65 -10.19 -9.18 8.61
CA LYS A 65 -11.36 -8.73 9.37
C LYS A 65 -11.89 -9.82 10.27
N ARG A 66 -12.35 -9.43 11.45
CA ARG A 66 -13.11 -10.29 12.39
C ARG A 66 -14.58 -9.90 12.34
N TRP A 67 -15.43 -10.88 12.13
CA TRP A 67 -16.88 -10.77 12.10
C TRP A 67 -17.46 -11.50 13.30
N ALA A 68 -18.25 -10.80 14.12
CA ALA A 68 -19.03 -11.41 15.18
C ALA A 68 -20.27 -12.06 14.55
N LEU A 69 -20.47 -13.36 14.81
CA LEU A 69 -21.59 -14.14 14.30
C LEU A 69 -22.68 -14.19 15.38
N ALA A 70 -23.77 -13.45 15.15
CA ALA A 70 -24.92 -13.44 16.04
C ALA A 70 -25.90 -14.58 15.74
N ALA A 71 -26.73 -14.95 16.71
CA ALA A 71 -27.69 -16.04 16.61
C ALA A 71 -28.78 -15.83 15.53
N GLU A 72 -29.07 -14.58 15.13
CA GLU A 72 -30.07 -14.23 14.12
C GLU A 72 -29.53 -14.26 12.67
N ASP A 73 -28.51 -15.09 12.40
CA ASP A 73 -27.85 -15.15 11.10
C ASP A 73 -27.33 -13.79 10.61
N MET A 74 -26.89 -12.95 11.56
CA MET A 74 -26.26 -11.67 11.27
C MET A 74 -24.76 -11.75 11.54
N ALA A 75 -23.97 -11.13 10.66
CA ALA A 75 -22.53 -11.00 10.82
C ALA A 75 -22.14 -9.53 10.79
N THR A 76 -21.56 -9.03 11.89
CA THR A 76 -21.13 -7.64 12.03
C THR A 76 -19.62 -7.56 12.12
N CYS A 77 -19.01 -6.65 11.36
CA CYS A 77 -17.56 -6.42 11.44
C CYS A 77 -17.22 -5.85 12.82
N SER A 78 -16.38 -6.57 13.56
CA SER A 78 -15.92 -6.20 14.90
C SER A 78 -14.58 -5.46 14.85
N THR A 79 -13.64 -5.90 13.99
CA THR A 79 -12.27 -5.33 13.95
C THR A 79 -11.62 -5.55 12.58
N THR A 80 -10.86 -4.56 12.13
CA THR A 80 -9.98 -4.66 10.95
C THR A 80 -8.53 -4.74 11.41
N PHE A 81 -7.80 -5.77 10.95
CA PHE A 81 -6.38 -5.95 11.18
C PHE A 81 -5.63 -5.43 9.96
N GLU A 82 -4.93 -4.33 10.11
CA GLU A 82 -4.25 -3.63 9.03
C GLU A 82 -2.75 -3.54 9.32
N SER A 83 -1.94 -4.26 8.54
CA SER A 83 -0.48 -4.20 8.61
C SER A 83 0.20 -4.80 7.38
N HIS A 84 -0.45 -5.77 6.72
CA HIS A 84 0.01 -6.29 5.43
C HIS A 84 -0.12 -5.23 4.33
N VAL A 85 0.84 -5.23 3.41
CA VAL A 85 0.91 -4.26 2.30
C VAL A 85 0.53 -4.87 0.95
N ASP A 86 0.22 -6.16 0.96
CA ASP A 86 -0.17 -6.95 -0.20
C ASP A 86 -1.24 -7.98 0.21
N TRP A 87 -1.72 -8.80 -0.73
CA TRP A 87 -2.76 -9.79 -0.52
C TRP A 87 -2.48 -10.66 0.70
N VAL A 88 -3.48 -10.82 1.57
CA VAL A 88 -3.46 -11.86 2.60
C VAL A 88 -3.83 -13.16 1.92
N ASN A 89 -2.94 -14.15 1.96
CA ASN A 89 -3.10 -15.40 1.21
C ASN A 89 -3.69 -16.52 2.07
N ASP A 90 -3.28 -16.62 3.33
CA ASP A 90 -3.81 -17.59 4.28
C ASP A 90 -3.80 -17.05 5.70
N ALA A 91 -4.68 -17.60 6.55
CA ALA A 91 -4.74 -17.28 7.96
C ALA A 91 -5.19 -18.50 8.77
N VAL A 92 -4.55 -18.73 9.91
CA VAL A 92 -4.83 -19.84 10.82
C VAL A 92 -4.92 -19.35 12.26
N LEU A 93 -5.81 -19.96 13.02
CA LEU A 93 -5.93 -19.76 14.46
C LEU A 93 -5.05 -20.80 15.18
N VAL A 94 -4.36 -20.35 16.21
CA VAL A 94 -3.30 -21.08 16.89
C VAL A 94 -3.50 -20.85 18.39
N GLY A 95 -3.76 -21.94 19.12
CA GLY A 95 -4.24 -21.83 20.51
C GLY A 95 -5.56 -21.06 20.62
N ASP A 96 -5.78 -20.44 21.77
CA ASP A 96 -7.09 -19.82 22.06
C ASP A 96 -7.26 -18.44 21.42
N ASN A 97 -6.16 -17.67 21.27
CA ASN A 97 -6.24 -16.24 20.97
C ASN A 97 -5.23 -15.75 19.93
N VAL A 98 -4.42 -16.61 19.32
CA VAL A 98 -3.40 -16.16 18.35
C VAL A 98 -3.88 -16.42 16.93
N LEU A 99 -3.95 -15.35 16.14
CA LEU A 99 -4.16 -15.42 14.71
C LEU A 99 -2.81 -15.27 14.02
N VAL A 100 -2.50 -16.13 13.05
CA VAL A 100 -1.32 -16.02 12.20
C VAL A 100 -1.78 -15.87 10.76
N SER A 101 -1.27 -14.84 10.08
CA SER A 101 -1.57 -14.59 8.66
C SER A 101 -0.29 -14.59 7.83
N CYS A 102 -0.43 -14.92 6.55
CA CYS A 102 0.65 -14.85 5.58
C CYS A 102 0.23 -14.06 4.34
N SER A 103 1.19 -13.43 3.67
CA SER A 103 0.91 -12.49 2.59
C SER A 103 1.90 -12.56 1.44
N SER A 104 1.45 -12.01 0.31
CA SER A 104 2.29 -11.69 -0.85
C SER A 104 3.32 -10.59 -0.55
N ASP A 105 3.28 -9.92 0.60
CA ASP A 105 4.34 -9.01 1.04
C ASP A 105 5.58 -9.71 1.61
N THR A 106 5.68 -11.03 1.40
CA THR A 106 6.74 -11.96 1.86
C THR A 106 6.82 -12.13 3.38
N THR A 107 5.82 -11.66 4.13
CA THR A 107 5.81 -11.75 5.59
C THR A 107 4.75 -12.70 6.14
N LEU A 108 5.03 -13.20 7.34
CA LEU A 108 4.01 -13.69 8.25
C LEU A 108 3.78 -12.65 9.34
N LYS A 109 2.54 -12.51 9.78
CA LYS A 109 2.20 -11.65 10.92
C LYS A 109 1.42 -12.42 11.96
N THR A 110 1.71 -12.13 13.22
CA THR A 110 0.96 -12.66 14.36
C THR A 110 0.12 -11.55 14.98
N TRP A 111 -1.07 -11.91 15.43
CA TRP A 111 -2.07 -11.00 15.96
C TRP A 111 -2.73 -11.63 17.18
N ASN A 112 -3.15 -10.80 18.13
CA ASN A 112 -4.13 -11.24 19.10
C ASN A 112 -5.53 -11.20 18.46
N ALA A 113 -6.13 -12.36 18.25
CA ALA A 113 -7.38 -12.57 17.54
C ALA A 113 -8.56 -11.81 18.16
N LEU A 114 -8.54 -11.56 19.48
CA LEU A 114 -9.61 -10.88 20.23
C LEU A 114 -9.30 -9.40 20.55
N SER A 115 -8.10 -8.91 20.21
CA SER A 115 -7.69 -7.52 20.42
C SER A 115 -8.28 -6.54 19.39
N ALA A 116 -7.90 -5.26 19.51
CA ALA A 116 -8.31 -4.16 18.62
C ALA A 116 -7.59 -4.14 17.25
N GLY A 117 -6.89 -5.21 16.86
CA GLY A 117 -6.33 -5.36 15.51
C GLY A 117 -4.84 -5.04 15.36
N ALA A 118 -4.14 -4.78 16.46
CA ALA A 118 -2.71 -4.50 16.44
C ALA A 118 -1.89 -5.74 16.05
N CYS A 119 -0.92 -5.54 15.16
CA CYS A 119 0.04 -6.57 14.78
C CYS A 119 1.04 -6.80 15.92
N THR A 120 1.09 -8.01 16.46
CA THR A 120 2.01 -8.38 17.55
C THR A 120 3.44 -8.58 17.03
N ARG A 121 3.60 -9.25 15.87
CA ARG A 121 4.92 -9.52 15.30
C ARG A 121 4.87 -9.67 13.78
N THR A 122 5.97 -9.28 13.12
CA THR A 122 6.20 -9.55 11.69
C THR A 122 7.44 -10.44 11.53
N LEU A 123 7.29 -11.56 10.83
CA LEU A 123 8.34 -12.54 10.55
C LEU A 123 8.71 -12.47 9.06
N ARG A 124 10.00 -12.32 8.75
CA ARG A 124 10.50 -11.98 7.40
C ARG A 124 11.49 -13.02 6.84
N GLN A 125 11.26 -14.31 7.11
CA GLN A 125 12.17 -15.36 6.68
C GLN A 125 11.99 -15.78 5.22
N HIS A 126 10.78 -15.66 4.67
CA HIS A 126 10.50 -16.00 3.28
C HIS A 126 11.06 -14.97 2.31
N SER A 127 11.61 -15.46 1.21
CA SER A 127 12.22 -14.64 0.14
C SER A 127 11.23 -14.20 -0.95
N ASP A 128 10.04 -14.80 -0.99
CA ASP A 128 8.99 -14.57 -1.98
C ASP A 128 7.60 -14.67 -1.29
N TYR A 129 6.52 -14.60 -2.06
CA TYR A 129 5.15 -14.59 -1.55
C TYR A 129 4.88 -15.83 -0.71
N VAL A 130 4.32 -15.62 0.48
CA VAL A 130 3.89 -16.72 1.35
C VAL A 130 2.44 -17.03 1.00
N THR A 131 2.15 -18.27 0.61
CA THR A 131 0.89 -18.65 -0.04
C THR A 131 -0.04 -19.47 0.82
N SER A 132 0.50 -20.18 1.82
CA SER A 132 -0.25 -21.15 2.61
C SER A 132 0.29 -21.27 4.02
N LEU A 133 -0.61 -21.57 4.94
CA LEU A 133 -0.32 -21.87 6.34
C LEU A 133 -0.93 -23.22 6.73
N ALA A 134 -0.35 -23.86 7.74
CA ALA A 134 -0.95 -25.00 8.41
C ALA A 134 -0.64 -24.93 9.90
N ALA A 135 -1.63 -25.22 10.74
CA ALA A 135 -1.48 -25.23 12.20
C ALA A 135 -1.87 -26.59 12.77
N ALA A 136 -1.26 -26.95 13.90
CA ALA A 136 -1.67 -28.10 14.68
C ALA A 136 -2.74 -27.68 15.68
N GLU A 137 -3.97 -28.19 15.55
CA GLU A 137 -5.08 -27.80 16.43
C GLU A 137 -4.82 -28.11 17.92
N LYS A 138 -4.22 -29.26 18.24
CA LYS A 138 -3.93 -29.66 19.63
C LYS A 138 -2.58 -29.16 20.14
N ASN A 139 -1.65 -28.84 19.25
CA ASN A 139 -0.35 -28.30 19.61
C ASN A 139 -0.32 -26.80 19.27
N SER A 140 -0.85 -26.02 20.20
CA SER A 140 -1.23 -24.61 20.07
C SER A 140 -0.11 -23.64 19.71
N ASN A 141 1.12 -24.09 19.50
CA ASN A 141 2.27 -23.22 19.25
C ASN A 141 2.92 -23.46 17.88
N ILE A 142 2.59 -24.56 17.19
CA ILE A 142 3.30 -24.96 15.97
C ILE A 142 2.50 -24.57 14.72
N VAL A 143 3.15 -23.79 13.85
CA VAL A 143 2.62 -23.37 12.55
C VAL A 143 3.65 -23.69 11.46
N ALA A 144 3.19 -24.12 10.30
CA ALA A 144 4.02 -24.21 9.10
C ALA A 144 3.59 -23.15 8.08
N SER A 145 4.54 -22.65 7.30
CA SER A 145 4.28 -21.73 6.20
C SER A 145 5.05 -22.09 4.95
N GLY A 146 4.40 -21.93 3.80
CA GLY A 146 4.90 -22.30 2.49
C GLY A 146 4.86 -21.12 1.54
N GLY A 147 5.89 -20.96 0.72
CA GLY A 147 6.02 -19.82 -0.19
C GLY A 147 6.34 -20.19 -1.64
N LEU A 148 6.26 -19.19 -2.51
CA LEU A 148 6.55 -19.33 -3.94
C LEU A 148 8.03 -19.62 -4.23
N GLY A 149 8.93 -19.24 -3.32
CA GLY A 149 10.36 -19.60 -3.38
C GLY A 149 10.65 -21.09 -3.14
N GLY A 150 9.62 -21.91 -2.89
CA GLY A 150 9.78 -23.33 -2.54
C GLY A 150 10.19 -23.55 -1.08
N GLU A 151 10.20 -22.49 -0.28
CA GLU A 151 10.53 -22.51 1.13
C GLU A 151 9.34 -23.04 1.94
N VAL A 152 9.63 -23.94 2.88
CA VAL A 152 8.68 -24.38 3.90
C VAL A 152 9.35 -24.23 5.27
N PHE A 153 8.78 -23.38 6.12
CA PHE A 153 9.27 -23.11 7.47
C PHE A 153 8.26 -23.58 8.50
N ILE A 154 8.75 -24.17 9.59
CA ILE A 154 7.99 -24.57 10.76
C ILE A 154 8.39 -23.64 11.91
N TRP A 155 7.38 -23.05 12.53
CA TRP A 155 7.45 -22.00 13.51
C TRP A 155 6.88 -22.50 14.82
N ASP A 156 7.60 -22.22 15.90
CA ASP A 156 7.09 -22.18 17.25
C ASP A 156 6.77 -20.70 17.52
N ILE A 157 5.48 -20.39 17.58
CA ILE A 157 4.99 -19.01 17.69
C ILE A 157 5.28 -18.42 19.07
N GLU A 158 5.32 -19.24 20.13
CA GLU A 158 5.64 -18.77 21.47
C GLU A 158 7.12 -18.42 21.59
N ALA A 159 8.01 -19.30 21.12
CA ALA A 159 9.45 -19.02 21.04
C ALA A 159 9.77 -17.88 20.07
N ALA A 160 9.04 -17.87 18.94
CA ALA A 160 8.61 -16.73 18.15
C ALA A 160 8.64 -15.44 18.95
N VAL A 161 7.53 -15.18 19.63
CA VAL A 161 7.22 -13.94 20.34
C VAL A 161 8.21 -13.65 21.47
N ALA A 162 8.60 -14.65 22.28
CA ALA A 162 9.46 -14.46 23.45
C ALA A 162 10.87 -13.93 23.13
N SER A 163 11.43 -14.29 21.97
CA SER A 163 12.78 -13.85 21.57
C SER A 163 12.93 -12.32 21.40
N ALA A 164 11.84 -11.57 21.20
CA ALA A 164 11.93 -10.11 21.05
C ALA A 164 12.04 -9.39 22.40
N ALA A 165 11.47 -9.94 23.47
CA ALA A 165 11.49 -9.30 24.80
C ALA A 165 12.92 -9.13 25.35
N LYS A 166 13.84 -10.03 24.98
CA LYS A 166 15.25 -9.97 25.40
C LYS A 166 16.11 -9.00 24.59
N CYS A 167 15.59 -8.46 23.48
CA CYS A 167 16.34 -7.57 22.60
C CYS A 167 16.24 -6.08 23.01
N ASN A 168 15.27 -5.74 23.87
CA ASN A 168 15.04 -4.35 24.29
C ASN A 168 15.88 -3.89 25.49
N ASP A 169 16.66 -4.78 26.12
CA ASP A 169 17.48 -4.49 27.32
C ASP A 169 18.99 -4.38 27.03
N ALA A 170 19.41 -4.41 25.77
CA ALA A 170 20.82 -4.20 25.42
C ALA A 170 21.07 -2.73 25.05
N THR A 171 21.12 -1.86 26.07
CA THR A 171 21.78 -0.56 25.94
C THR A 171 23.29 -0.77 25.92
N ASP A 172 23.93 -0.16 24.92
CA ASP A 172 25.38 -0.06 24.76
C ASP A 172 26.04 0.47 26.04
N ASP A 173 26.96 -0.31 26.63
CA ASP A 173 28.00 0.21 27.51
C ASP A 173 29.32 -0.49 27.18
N ASP A 174 30.04 0.13 26.25
CA ASP A 174 31.48 -0.07 26.04
C ASP A 174 32.24 0.80 27.08
N ASN A 175 32.83 0.18 28.12
CA ASN A 175 34.20 0.53 28.58
C ASN A 175 34.77 -0.33 29.74
N SER A 176 35.89 -0.98 29.43
CA SER A 176 37.13 -1.18 30.21
C SER A 176 37.19 -2.00 31.53
N ASN A 177 37.97 -3.09 31.44
CA ASN A 177 39.03 -3.63 32.33
C ASN A 177 38.84 -3.82 33.85
N GLY A 178 39.06 -5.06 34.33
CA GLY A 178 39.69 -5.32 35.63
C GLY A 178 39.31 -6.57 36.43
N ILE A 179 39.99 -7.70 36.18
CA ILE A 179 40.60 -8.69 37.13
C ILE A 179 39.73 -9.41 38.22
N ASN A 180 39.78 -10.76 38.13
CA ASN A 180 39.68 -11.86 39.10
C ASN A 180 38.44 -12.09 40.01
N GLY A 181 37.87 -13.30 39.91
CA GLY A 181 37.07 -13.92 40.97
C GLY A 181 36.38 -15.22 40.53
N SER A 182 36.90 -16.36 40.99
CA SER A 182 36.44 -17.74 40.75
C SER A 182 35.06 -18.09 41.32
N GLY A 183 34.32 -18.99 40.67
CA GLY A 183 33.21 -19.73 41.30
C GLY A 183 32.36 -20.57 40.34
N ASN A 184 32.42 -21.90 40.50
CA ASN A 184 31.78 -22.96 39.70
C ASN A 184 30.25 -22.84 39.49
N SER A 185 29.77 -23.24 38.31
CA SER A 185 28.86 -24.42 38.15
C SER A 185 28.43 -24.63 36.68
N LEU A 186 28.67 -25.85 36.18
CA LEU A 186 28.07 -26.45 34.97
C LEU A 186 26.82 -27.27 35.41
N PRO A 187 25.87 -27.55 34.49
CA PRO A 187 26.01 -28.78 33.71
C PRO A 187 25.77 -28.64 32.21
N THR A 188 26.65 -29.34 31.50
CA THR A 188 26.66 -29.85 30.12
C THR A 188 25.37 -30.55 29.66
N ALA A 189 24.96 -30.32 28.39
CA ALA A 189 25.07 -31.33 27.32
C ALA A 189 24.54 -30.78 25.97
N SER A 190 25.43 -30.53 25.01
CA SER A 190 25.10 -30.42 23.59
C SER A 190 26.29 -30.92 22.77
N LEU A 191 26.22 -32.16 22.31
CA LEU A 191 27.21 -32.73 21.40
C LEU A 191 26.92 -32.25 19.97
N ARG A 192 27.86 -31.47 19.44
CA ARG A 192 27.91 -31.05 18.03
C ARG A 192 28.39 -32.20 17.16
N THR A 193 27.84 -32.31 15.96
CA THR A 193 28.46 -33.08 14.86
C THR A 193 29.25 -32.11 13.97
N ILE A 194 30.52 -32.43 13.75
CA ILE A 194 31.45 -31.72 12.87
C ILE A 194 31.22 -32.22 11.45
N SER A 195 31.00 -31.31 10.49
CA SER A 195 31.27 -31.56 9.07
C SER A 195 31.63 -30.25 8.40
N SER A 196 32.85 -30.21 7.89
CA SER A 196 33.53 -29.10 7.23
C SER A 196 33.32 -29.14 5.72
N SER A 197 32.81 -28.06 5.12
CA SER A 197 33.20 -27.62 3.77
C SER A 197 32.87 -26.14 3.57
N ASN A 198 33.88 -25.37 3.19
CA ASN A 198 33.84 -23.94 2.93
C ASN A 198 32.83 -23.55 1.86
N ASN A 199 31.99 -22.56 2.15
CA ASN A 199 31.49 -21.61 1.16
C ASN A 199 31.25 -20.26 1.85
N ILE A 200 31.92 -19.24 1.34
CA ILE A 200 31.87 -17.86 1.81
C ILE A 200 30.47 -17.31 1.50
N SER A 201 29.61 -17.15 2.50
CA SER A 201 28.35 -16.40 2.37
C SER A 201 28.54 -14.98 2.90
N MET A 202 28.16 -14.00 2.08
CA MET A 202 28.14 -12.59 2.48
C MET A 202 27.28 -12.41 3.73
N HIS A 203 27.89 -11.92 4.81
CA HIS A 203 27.20 -11.58 6.05
C HIS A 203 26.23 -10.42 5.79
N THR A 204 24.93 -10.74 5.76
CA THR A 204 23.91 -9.78 6.18
C THR A 204 23.86 -9.87 7.70
N THR A 205 23.93 -8.74 8.39
CA THR A 205 23.89 -8.64 9.85
C THR A 205 22.58 -9.23 10.39
N GLN A 206 22.58 -10.53 10.72
CA GLN A 206 21.51 -11.16 11.49
C GLN A 206 21.76 -10.89 12.97
N THR A 207 20.92 -10.04 13.55
CA THR A 207 20.71 -9.97 15.00
C THR A 207 20.39 -11.38 15.51
N GLN A 208 21.02 -11.79 16.62
CA GLN A 208 20.80 -13.10 17.24
C GLN A 208 19.31 -13.28 17.57
N GLY A 209 18.58 -13.97 16.71
CA GLY A 209 17.13 -14.11 16.77
C GLY A 209 16.67 -15.55 16.54
N TYR A 210 15.45 -15.85 16.98
CA TYR A 210 14.78 -17.12 16.73
C TYR A 210 14.84 -17.50 15.24
N ASN A 211 15.27 -18.73 14.94
CA ASN A 211 15.31 -19.28 13.59
C ASN A 211 14.28 -20.41 13.46
N PRO A 212 13.36 -20.36 12.48
CA PRO A 212 12.41 -21.44 12.26
C PRO A 212 13.11 -22.69 11.70
N ILE A 213 12.45 -23.83 11.86
CA ILE A 213 12.91 -25.10 11.29
C ILE A 213 12.58 -25.11 9.80
N ALA A 214 13.57 -25.32 8.95
CA ALA A 214 13.38 -25.39 7.50
C ALA A 214 13.14 -26.84 7.03
N ALA A 215 11.98 -27.10 6.42
CA ALA A 215 11.68 -28.37 5.76
C ALA A 215 12.32 -28.39 4.35
N LYS A 216 13.61 -28.74 4.30
CA LYS A 216 14.44 -28.58 3.10
C LYS A 216 14.08 -29.53 1.96
N GLY A 217 13.54 -29.02 0.85
CA GLY A 217 13.70 -29.65 -0.47
C GLY A 217 12.45 -29.83 -1.34
N HIS A 218 11.46 -28.97 -1.16
CA HIS A 218 10.79 -28.40 -2.32
C HIS A 218 11.79 -27.58 -3.14
N LYS A 219 11.70 -27.69 -4.46
CA LYS A 219 12.48 -26.91 -5.44
C LYS A 219 11.60 -25.94 -6.22
N GLU A 220 10.28 -26.12 -6.16
CA GLU A 220 9.29 -25.33 -6.86
C GLU A 220 8.31 -24.70 -5.86
N SER A 221 7.49 -23.76 -6.34
CA SER A 221 6.51 -23.03 -5.53
C SER A 221 5.52 -23.93 -4.78
N VAL A 222 5.37 -23.65 -3.49
CA VAL A 222 4.38 -24.30 -2.61
C VAL A 222 3.08 -23.50 -2.67
N TYR A 223 1.95 -24.19 -2.77
CA TYR A 223 0.61 -23.59 -2.83
C TYR A 223 -0.35 -24.11 -1.77
N ALA A 224 -0.07 -25.28 -1.18
CA ALA A 224 -0.91 -25.89 -0.17
C ALA A 224 -0.06 -26.51 0.93
N LEU A 225 -0.51 -26.35 2.17
CA LEU A 225 0.01 -27.01 3.36
C LEU A 225 -1.15 -27.58 4.17
N ALA A 226 -0.91 -28.68 4.88
CA ALA A 226 -1.80 -29.16 5.93
C ALA A 226 -0.99 -29.88 7.01
N MET A 227 -1.46 -29.80 8.24
CA MET A 227 -0.86 -30.47 9.40
C MET A 227 -1.94 -31.28 10.11
N ASN A 228 -1.59 -32.42 10.70
CA ASN A 228 -2.55 -33.16 11.51
C ASN A 228 -2.74 -32.49 12.87
N GLU A 229 -3.83 -32.82 13.56
CA GLU A 229 -4.18 -32.19 14.87
C GLU A 229 -3.04 -32.26 15.89
N GLY A 230 -2.29 -33.38 15.91
CA GLY A 230 -1.17 -33.59 16.83
C GLY A 230 0.15 -32.91 16.44
N GLY A 231 0.24 -32.28 15.26
CA GLY A 231 1.46 -31.63 14.78
C GLY A 231 2.63 -32.59 14.50
N THR A 232 2.35 -33.86 14.23
CA THR A 232 3.37 -34.90 13.97
C THR A 232 3.64 -35.11 12.49
N LEU A 233 2.75 -34.68 11.60
CA LEU A 233 2.89 -34.79 10.16
C LEU A 233 2.53 -33.46 9.50
N LEU A 234 3.43 -32.99 8.64
CA LEU A 234 3.19 -31.87 7.72
C LEU A 234 3.18 -32.39 6.29
N VAL A 235 2.13 -32.05 5.56
CA VAL A 235 2.05 -32.29 4.12
C VAL A 235 2.08 -30.99 3.35
N SER A 236 2.63 -31.07 2.15
CA SER A 236 2.85 -29.92 1.29
C SER A 236 2.67 -30.28 -0.18
N GLY A 237 2.12 -29.34 -0.94
CA GLY A 237 1.77 -29.49 -2.35
C GLY A 237 1.96 -28.18 -3.10
N GLY A 238 2.26 -28.29 -4.39
CA GLY A 238 2.54 -27.14 -5.23
C GLY A 238 2.80 -27.52 -6.68
N THR A 239 3.59 -26.71 -7.38
CA THR A 239 3.88 -26.90 -8.82
C THR A 239 4.79 -28.08 -9.11
N GLU A 240 5.38 -28.72 -8.10
CA GLU A 240 6.03 -30.04 -8.24
C GLU A 240 5.03 -31.17 -8.54
N LYS A 241 3.72 -30.93 -8.39
CA LYS A 241 2.63 -31.89 -8.68
C LYS A 241 2.66 -33.15 -7.80
N VAL A 242 3.33 -33.05 -6.66
CA VAL A 242 3.63 -34.14 -5.75
C VAL A 242 3.27 -33.71 -4.33
N VAL A 243 2.66 -34.61 -3.56
CA VAL A 243 2.47 -34.41 -2.12
C VAL A 243 3.74 -34.87 -1.40
N ARG A 244 4.36 -33.96 -0.63
CA ARG A 244 5.51 -34.27 0.22
C ARG A 244 5.10 -34.29 1.68
N VAL A 245 5.61 -35.26 2.42
CA VAL A 245 5.33 -35.46 3.85
C VAL A 245 6.62 -35.30 4.64
N TRP A 246 6.51 -34.60 5.77
CA TRP A 246 7.62 -34.24 6.64
C TRP A 246 7.27 -34.51 8.10
N ASP A 247 8.28 -34.78 8.91
CA ASP A 247 8.20 -34.68 10.37
C ASP A 247 8.46 -33.21 10.76
N PRO A 248 7.45 -32.48 11.31
CA PRO A 248 7.59 -31.07 11.67
C PRO A 248 8.64 -30.80 12.75
N ARG A 249 8.90 -31.77 13.64
CA ARG A 249 9.81 -31.59 14.77
C ARG A 249 11.28 -31.58 14.33
N SER A 250 11.60 -32.39 13.32
CA SER A 250 12.97 -32.50 12.80
C SER A 250 13.19 -31.73 11.48
N GLY A 251 12.10 -31.34 10.80
CA GLY A 251 12.15 -30.82 9.43
C GLY A 251 12.59 -31.85 8.39
N SER A 252 12.66 -33.14 8.77
CA SER A 252 13.15 -34.21 7.91
C SER A 252 12.07 -34.71 6.95
N LYS A 253 12.50 -35.10 5.74
CA LYS A 253 11.62 -35.68 4.71
C LYS A 253 11.25 -37.09 5.08
N THR A 254 9.96 -37.41 4.99
CA THR A 254 9.47 -38.76 5.21
C THR A 254 9.05 -39.40 3.89
N LEU A 255 8.16 -38.77 3.11
CA LEU A 255 7.52 -39.40 1.95
C LEU A 255 7.36 -38.46 0.74
N LYS A 256 7.22 -39.08 -0.45
CA LYS A 256 6.96 -38.41 -1.72
C LYS A 256 5.88 -39.16 -2.51
N LEU A 257 4.68 -38.60 -2.62
CA LEU A 257 3.53 -39.21 -3.27
C LEU A 257 3.28 -38.60 -4.64
N LYS A 258 3.49 -39.39 -5.69
CA LYS A 258 3.28 -38.99 -7.10
C LYS A 258 1.90 -39.44 -7.58
N GLY A 259 1.23 -38.60 -8.37
CA GLY A 259 0.01 -38.99 -9.09
C GLY A 259 -0.80 -37.83 -9.68
N HIS A 260 -0.72 -36.64 -9.09
CA HIS A 260 -1.30 -35.45 -9.73
C HIS A 260 -0.53 -35.05 -10.99
N THR A 261 -1.25 -34.47 -11.95
CA THR A 261 -0.69 -34.03 -13.25
C THR A 261 -0.54 -32.52 -13.35
N ASP A 262 -1.01 -31.78 -12.34
CA ASP A 262 -0.89 -30.33 -12.25
C ASP A 262 -0.71 -29.84 -10.79
N ASN A 263 -0.68 -28.53 -10.60
CA ASN A 263 -0.45 -27.85 -9.34
C ASN A 263 -1.48 -28.22 -8.26
N ILE A 264 -1.00 -28.65 -7.10
CA ILE A 264 -1.80 -28.99 -5.93
C ILE A 264 -2.11 -27.71 -5.15
N ARG A 265 -3.40 -27.40 -4.99
CA ARG A 265 -3.87 -26.12 -4.41
C ARG A 265 -4.58 -26.25 -3.07
N ALA A 266 -5.05 -27.45 -2.73
CA ALA A 266 -5.66 -27.73 -1.44
C ALA A 266 -5.14 -29.04 -0.87
N LEU A 267 -4.92 -29.07 0.44
CA LEU A 267 -4.54 -30.26 1.19
C LEU A 267 -5.35 -30.32 2.48
N LEU A 268 -5.74 -31.52 2.88
CA LEU A 268 -6.29 -31.83 4.20
C LEU A 268 -5.65 -33.11 4.74
N LEU A 269 -5.54 -33.20 6.05
CA LEU A 269 -5.14 -34.41 6.76
C LEU A 269 -6.27 -34.84 7.69
N ASP A 270 -6.41 -36.16 7.88
CA ASP A 270 -7.25 -36.66 8.96
C ASP A 270 -6.58 -36.45 10.32
N SER A 271 -7.38 -36.50 11.39
CA SER A 271 -6.89 -36.29 12.76
C SER A 271 -5.79 -37.28 13.16
N THR A 272 -5.83 -38.52 12.63
CA THR A 272 -4.83 -39.54 12.90
C THR A 272 -3.54 -39.37 12.09
N GLY A 273 -3.58 -38.60 11.00
CA GLY A 273 -2.48 -38.47 10.06
C GLY A 273 -2.25 -39.71 9.18
N ARG A 274 -3.25 -40.60 9.06
CA ARG A 274 -3.21 -41.77 8.18
C ARG A 274 -3.57 -41.42 6.74
N PHE A 275 -4.53 -40.53 6.55
CA PHE A 275 -5.09 -40.20 5.26
C PHE A 275 -4.87 -38.72 4.92
N CYS A 276 -4.58 -38.47 3.65
CA CYS A 276 -4.45 -37.12 3.10
C CYS A 276 -5.39 -36.96 1.90
N LEU A 277 -6.09 -35.83 1.84
CA LEU A 277 -6.83 -35.41 0.66
C LEU A 277 -6.07 -34.28 -0.03
N SER A 278 -6.05 -34.32 -1.37
CA SER A 278 -5.45 -33.26 -2.18
C SER A 278 -6.36 -32.86 -3.34
N GLY A 279 -6.56 -31.55 -3.50
CA GLY A 279 -7.26 -30.93 -4.61
C GLY A 279 -6.27 -30.24 -5.55
N SER A 280 -6.40 -30.47 -6.85
CA SER A 280 -5.41 -30.05 -7.84
C SER A 280 -6.04 -29.30 -9.02
N SER A 281 -5.18 -28.55 -9.70
CA SER A 281 -5.49 -27.86 -10.96
C SER A 281 -5.74 -28.85 -12.11
N ASP A 282 -5.46 -30.13 -11.92
CA ASP A 282 -5.80 -31.21 -12.85
C ASP A 282 -7.27 -31.66 -12.79
N SER A 283 -8.15 -30.89 -12.12
CA SER A 283 -9.58 -31.17 -11.89
C SER A 283 -9.90 -32.37 -10.98
N MET A 284 -8.88 -33.02 -10.39
CA MET A 284 -9.07 -34.21 -9.56
C MET A 284 -8.86 -33.91 -8.07
N ILE A 285 -9.63 -34.64 -7.26
CA ILE A 285 -9.36 -34.81 -5.84
C ILE A 285 -8.75 -36.20 -5.64
N ARG A 286 -7.70 -36.34 -4.83
CA ARG A 286 -7.09 -37.64 -4.52
C ARG A 286 -7.08 -37.90 -3.03
N LEU A 287 -7.41 -39.14 -2.66
CA LEU A 287 -7.24 -39.68 -1.31
C LEU A 287 -5.98 -40.54 -1.28
N TRP A 288 -5.06 -40.20 -0.39
CA TRP A 288 -3.81 -40.90 -0.15
C TRP A 288 -3.84 -41.61 1.19
N ASP A 289 -3.36 -42.84 1.22
CA ASP A 289 -3.02 -43.53 2.47
C ASP A 289 -1.52 -43.34 2.68
N LEU A 290 -1.15 -42.63 3.74
CA LEU A 290 0.24 -42.31 4.06
C LEU A 290 1.00 -43.53 4.60
N GLY A 291 0.30 -44.49 5.22
CA GLY A 291 0.89 -45.76 5.66
C GLY A 291 1.22 -46.69 4.50
N GLN A 292 0.32 -46.77 3.51
CA GLN A 292 0.54 -47.54 2.28
C GLN A 292 1.35 -46.76 1.22
N GLN A 293 1.58 -45.47 1.43
CA GLN A 293 2.33 -44.57 0.54
C GLN A 293 1.80 -44.53 -0.90
N ARG A 294 0.47 -44.62 -1.07
CA ARG A 294 -0.16 -44.65 -2.40
C ARG A 294 -1.48 -43.88 -2.44
N CYS A 295 -1.88 -43.52 -3.67
CA CYS A 295 -3.23 -43.06 -3.93
C CYS A 295 -4.20 -44.24 -3.79
N VAL A 296 -5.23 -44.07 -2.97
CA VAL A 296 -6.30 -45.07 -2.79
C VAL A 296 -7.43 -44.81 -3.78
N HIS A 297 -7.91 -43.56 -3.82
CA HIS A 297 -9.01 -43.15 -4.68
C HIS A 297 -8.72 -41.82 -5.38
N SER A 298 -9.32 -41.63 -6.54
CA SER A 298 -9.33 -40.37 -7.29
C SER A 298 -10.78 -40.03 -7.61
N TYR A 299 -11.21 -38.83 -7.24
CA TYR A 299 -12.57 -38.34 -7.42
C TYR A 299 -12.59 -37.28 -8.51
N ALA A 300 -13.17 -37.63 -9.66
CA ALA A 300 -13.46 -36.69 -10.73
C ALA A 300 -14.87 -36.12 -10.55
N VAL A 301 -14.94 -34.93 -9.96
CA VAL A 301 -16.20 -34.27 -9.61
C VAL A 301 -16.30 -32.90 -10.29
N HIS A 302 -15.18 -32.20 -10.41
CA HIS A 302 -15.11 -30.84 -10.94
C HIS A 302 -14.79 -30.83 -12.45
N THR A 303 -15.31 -29.83 -13.18
CA THR A 303 -14.98 -29.61 -14.60
C THR A 303 -13.69 -28.83 -14.81
N ASP A 304 -13.18 -28.19 -13.76
CA ASP A 304 -11.97 -27.38 -13.77
C ASP A 304 -11.21 -27.55 -12.43
N SER A 305 -10.17 -26.76 -12.23
CA SER A 305 -9.23 -26.80 -11.11
C SER A 305 -9.93 -26.75 -9.74
N VAL A 306 -9.53 -27.66 -8.84
CA VAL A 306 -10.00 -27.69 -7.44
C VAL A 306 -9.04 -26.87 -6.57
N TRP A 307 -9.57 -25.87 -5.87
CA TRP A 307 -8.75 -24.89 -5.13
C TRP A 307 -8.98 -24.93 -3.63
N ALA A 308 -10.15 -25.39 -3.18
CA ALA A 308 -10.52 -25.44 -1.78
C ALA A 308 -11.10 -26.81 -1.42
N LEU A 309 -10.74 -27.28 -0.23
CA LEU A 309 -11.31 -28.47 0.39
C LEU A 309 -11.67 -28.14 1.84
N ALA A 310 -12.75 -28.74 2.34
CA ALA A 310 -13.07 -28.82 3.76
C ALA A 310 -13.60 -30.24 4.06
N SER A 311 -13.43 -30.75 5.27
CA SER A 311 -13.92 -32.08 5.65
C SER A 311 -14.78 -32.03 6.90
N THR A 312 -15.66 -33.01 7.05
CA THR A 312 -16.30 -33.30 8.34
C THR A 312 -15.26 -33.72 9.38
N SER A 313 -15.53 -33.55 10.67
CA SER A 313 -14.64 -33.97 11.77
C SER A 313 -14.28 -35.46 11.74
N THR A 314 -15.19 -36.31 11.25
CA THR A 314 -14.94 -37.76 11.09
C THR A 314 -14.09 -38.11 9.87
N PHE A 315 -13.73 -37.12 9.04
CA PHE A 315 -13.03 -37.32 7.76
C PHE A 315 -13.73 -38.33 6.82
N SER A 316 -15.06 -38.46 6.92
CA SER A 316 -15.86 -39.36 6.08
C SER A 316 -16.35 -38.69 4.80
N HIS A 317 -16.60 -37.38 4.85
CA HIS A 317 -17.09 -36.60 3.73
C HIS A 317 -16.19 -35.37 3.49
N VAL A 318 -16.08 -34.99 2.23
CA VAL A 318 -15.31 -33.82 1.78
C VAL A 318 -16.20 -32.87 0.99
N TYR A 319 -16.06 -31.58 1.30
CA TYR A 319 -16.57 -30.46 0.52
C TYR A 319 -15.46 -29.96 -0.39
N SER A 320 -15.77 -29.72 -1.65
CA SER A 320 -14.79 -29.29 -2.64
C SER A 320 -15.32 -28.18 -3.53
N GLY A 321 -14.45 -27.21 -3.81
CA GLY A 321 -14.76 -26.04 -4.63
C GLY A 321 -13.54 -25.54 -5.40
N GLY A 322 -13.78 -24.84 -6.50
CA GLY A 322 -12.68 -24.25 -7.26
C GLY A 322 -13.13 -23.36 -8.42
N ARG A 323 -12.44 -23.51 -9.55
CA ARG A 323 -12.58 -22.63 -10.71
C ARG A 323 -13.89 -22.80 -11.47
N ASP A 324 -14.60 -23.91 -11.28
CA ASP A 324 -15.90 -24.20 -11.91
C ASP A 324 -17.11 -23.68 -11.11
N PHE A 325 -16.86 -22.85 -10.08
CA PHE A 325 -17.86 -22.16 -9.25
C PHE A 325 -18.77 -23.09 -8.43
N SER A 326 -18.56 -24.39 -8.53
CA SER A 326 -19.44 -25.41 -7.98
C SER A 326 -18.92 -25.90 -6.64
N LEU A 327 -19.83 -26.06 -5.68
CA LEU A 327 -19.53 -26.66 -4.39
C LEU A 327 -20.13 -28.06 -4.35
N TYR A 328 -19.29 -29.08 -4.24
CA TYR A 328 -19.71 -30.47 -4.13
C TYR A 328 -19.48 -31.01 -2.73
N LEU A 329 -20.32 -31.97 -2.34
CA LEU A 329 -20.12 -32.84 -1.18
C LEU A 329 -19.91 -34.27 -1.68
N THR A 330 -18.82 -34.91 -1.25
CA THR A 330 -18.45 -36.27 -1.65
C THR A 330 -18.24 -37.15 -0.43
N ASP A 331 -18.89 -38.31 -0.42
CA ASP A 331 -18.64 -39.40 0.52
C ASP A 331 -17.38 -40.15 0.07
N LEU A 332 -16.37 -40.23 0.93
CA LEU A 332 -15.07 -40.82 0.60
C LEU A 332 -15.10 -42.36 0.55
N GLN A 333 -16.07 -42.99 1.20
CA GLN A 333 -16.21 -44.44 1.22
C GLN A 333 -17.01 -44.93 0.02
N THR A 334 -18.19 -44.35 -0.22
CA THR A 334 -19.08 -44.76 -1.32
C THR A 334 -18.68 -44.13 -2.66
N ARG A 335 -17.91 -43.03 -2.62
CA ARG A 335 -17.57 -42.16 -3.76
C ARG A 335 -18.80 -41.49 -4.38
N ALA A 336 -19.93 -41.47 -3.68
CA ALA A 336 -21.09 -40.71 -4.10
C ALA A 336 -20.82 -39.21 -3.92
N SER A 337 -21.19 -38.40 -4.90
CA SER A 337 -21.04 -36.95 -4.90
C SER A 337 -22.36 -36.27 -5.22
N VAL A 338 -22.62 -35.14 -4.57
CA VAL A 338 -23.81 -34.30 -4.76
C VAL A 338 -23.37 -32.86 -4.97
N LEU A 339 -24.01 -32.14 -5.89
CA LEU A 339 -23.83 -30.71 -6.09
C LEU A 339 -24.65 -29.93 -5.06
N LEU A 340 -23.98 -29.21 -4.15
CA LEU A 340 -24.66 -28.40 -3.13
C LEU A 340 -25.19 -27.11 -3.73
N CYS A 341 -24.32 -26.33 -4.36
CA CYS A 341 -24.65 -25.05 -4.98
C CYS A 341 -23.68 -24.72 -6.12
N THR A 342 -24.08 -23.79 -6.96
CA THR A 342 -23.23 -23.17 -7.98
C THR A 342 -23.29 -21.66 -7.79
N GLY A 343 -22.13 -21.04 -7.58
CA GLY A 343 -22.00 -19.59 -7.45
C GLY A 343 -21.68 -18.89 -8.77
N GLU A 344 -21.38 -17.60 -8.69
CA GLU A 344 -20.99 -16.76 -9.83
C GLU A 344 -19.47 -16.59 -9.97
N TYR A 345 -18.72 -16.92 -8.91
CA TYR A 345 -17.29 -16.65 -8.80
C TYR A 345 -16.50 -17.90 -8.40
N PRO A 346 -15.25 -18.04 -8.86
CA PRO A 346 -14.34 -19.10 -8.41
C PRO A 346 -14.20 -19.16 -6.88
N ILE A 347 -14.33 -20.36 -6.33
CA ILE A 347 -14.20 -20.62 -4.90
C ILE A 347 -12.71 -20.69 -4.54
N LEU A 348 -12.29 -19.90 -3.55
CA LEU A 348 -10.90 -19.79 -3.10
C LEU A 348 -10.63 -20.53 -1.79
N LYS A 349 -11.57 -20.50 -0.83
CA LYS A 349 -11.45 -21.19 0.46
C LYS A 349 -12.82 -21.60 0.98
N LEU A 350 -12.84 -22.69 1.74
CA LEU A 350 -14.01 -23.22 2.43
C LEU A 350 -13.71 -23.32 3.92
N ALA A 351 -14.68 -23.00 4.77
CA ALA A 351 -14.60 -23.22 6.21
C ALA A 351 -15.92 -23.79 6.73
N LEU A 352 -15.89 -25.00 7.28
CA LEU A 352 -17.05 -25.64 7.88
C LEU A 352 -17.32 -25.01 9.26
N HIS A 353 -18.56 -24.61 9.50
CA HIS A 353 -19.04 -24.05 10.76
C HIS A 353 -20.36 -24.72 11.11
N ASP A 354 -20.26 -25.76 11.94
CA ASP A 354 -21.37 -26.64 12.33
C ASP A 354 -22.09 -27.25 11.12
N ASP A 355 -23.40 -26.99 10.98
CA ASP A 355 -24.20 -27.46 9.84
C ASP A 355 -24.21 -26.48 8.66
N SER A 356 -23.29 -25.51 8.66
CA SER A 356 -23.12 -24.54 7.59
C SER A 356 -21.67 -24.53 7.07
N ILE A 357 -21.49 -24.04 5.86
CA ILE A 357 -20.18 -23.86 5.24
C ILE A 357 -20.03 -22.45 4.70
N TRP A 358 -18.96 -21.79 5.09
CA TRP A 358 -18.55 -20.51 4.55
C TRP A 358 -17.75 -20.70 3.28
N VAL A 359 -18.08 -19.91 2.26
CA VAL A 359 -17.50 -19.93 0.92
C VAL A 359 -16.91 -18.56 0.64
N ALA A 360 -15.58 -18.52 0.51
CA ALA A 360 -14.84 -17.36 0.03
C ALA A 360 -14.54 -17.50 -1.45
N SER A 361 -14.67 -16.41 -2.20
CA SER A 361 -14.52 -16.42 -3.66
C SER A 361 -13.65 -15.25 -4.14
N THR A 362 -13.48 -15.11 -5.46
CA THR A 362 -12.81 -13.94 -6.03
C THR A 362 -13.59 -12.63 -5.87
N ASP A 363 -14.86 -12.70 -5.50
CA ASP A 363 -15.66 -11.54 -5.10
C ASP A 363 -15.36 -11.12 -3.65
N SER A 364 -15.63 -9.85 -3.34
CA SER A 364 -15.40 -9.27 -2.01
C SER A 364 -16.44 -9.69 -0.97
N SER A 365 -17.50 -10.41 -1.36
CA SER A 365 -18.46 -11.00 -0.44
C SER A 365 -18.09 -12.42 0.02
N VAL A 366 -18.53 -12.77 1.24
CA VAL A 366 -18.49 -14.15 1.77
C VAL A 366 -19.90 -14.67 1.90
N GLN A 367 -20.13 -15.90 1.45
CA GLN A 367 -21.44 -16.53 1.49
C GLN A 367 -21.43 -17.71 2.47
N ARG A 368 -22.54 -17.91 3.18
CA ARG A 368 -22.77 -19.07 4.05
C ARG A 368 -23.85 -19.95 3.45
N TRP A 369 -23.55 -21.22 3.25
CA TRP A 369 -24.46 -22.21 2.69
C TRP A 369 -24.79 -23.30 3.71
N PRO A 370 -25.98 -23.92 3.65
CA PRO A 370 -26.26 -25.11 4.43
C PRO A 370 -25.36 -26.27 4.00
N ALA A 371 -24.82 -27.00 4.97
CA ALA A 371 -23.87 -28.09 4.75
C ALA A 371 -24.24 -29.38 5.49
N GLU A 372 -25.06 -29.34 6.55
CA GLU A 372 -25.41 -30.51 7.37
C GLU A 372 -24.14 -31.27 7.82
N GLY A 373 -23.11 -30.55 8.25
CA GLY A 373 -21.79 -31.06 8.61
C GLY A 373 -21.80 -32.20 9.64
N HIS A 374 -22.78 -32.22 10.56
CA HIS A 374 -22.94 -33.31 11.53
C HIS A 374 -23.58 -34.56 10.93
N ASN A 375 -24.50 -34.41 9.98
CA ASN A 375 -25.20 -35.51 9.33
C ASN A 375 -25.34 -35.30 7.80
N PRO A 376 -24.22 -35.42 7.06
CA PRO A 376 -24.19 -35.16 5.63
C PRO A 376 -25.10 -36.09 4.81
N GLN A 377 -25.48 -37.26 5.36
CA GLN A 377 -26.34 -38.23 4.68
C GLN A 377 -27.72 -37.66 4.32
N LYS A 378 -28.23 -36.67 5.06
CA LYS A 378 -29.48 -35.98 4.72
C LYS A 378 -29.41 -35.30 3.35
N ILE A 379 -28.24 -34.81 2.96
CA ILE A 379 -28.05 -34.16 1.65
C ILE A 379 -28.13 -35.19 0.53
N PHE A 380 -27.56 -36.38 0.72
CA PHE A 380 -27.63 -37.47 -0.26
C PHE A 380 -29.05 -38.03 -0.43
N GLN A 381 -29.90 -37.91 0.59
CA GLN A 381 -31.32 -38.26 0.50
C GLN A 381 -32.13 -37.22 -0.29
N ARG A 382 -31.73 -35.94 -0.24
CA ARG A 382 -32.43 -34.82 -0.91
C ARG A 382 -31.92 -34.57 -2.33
N GLY A 383 -30.63 -34.77 -2.56
CA GLY A 383 -29.94 -34.43 -3.78
C GLY A 383 -29.71 -35.62 -4.70
N ASN A 384 -29.64 -35.35 -6.01
CA ASN A 384 -29.27 -36.37 -6.97
C ASN A 384 -27.77 -36.65 -6.87
N SER A 385 -27.41 -37.78 -6.25
CA SER A 385 -26.03 -38.24 -6.15
C SER A 385 -25.56 -38.93 -7.43
N PHE A 386 -24.29 -38.78 -7.76
CA PHE A 386 -23.61 -39.55 -8.81
C PHE A 386 -22.30 -40.13 -8.29
N LEU A 387 -21.80 -41.18 -8.94
CA LEU A 387 -20.53 -41.79 -8.55
C LEU A 387 -19.36 -40.97 -9.11
N ALA A 388 -18.50 -40.46 -8.23
CA ALA A 388 -17.26 -39.80 -8.63
C ALA A 388 -16.35 -40.80 -9.37
N GLY A 389 -16.07 -40.51 -10.63
CA GLY A 389 -15.27 -41.37 -11.50
C GLY A 389 -13.77 -41.30 -11.20
N ASN A 390 -13.02 -42.31 -11.69
CA ASN A 390 -11.56 -42.32 -11.66
C ASN A 390 -10.91 -41.53 -12.83
N LEU A 391 -11.70 -41.16 -13.84
CA LEU A 391 -11.28 -40.42 -15.04
C LEU A 391 -11.78 -38.97 -14.95
N SER A 392 -10.98 -37.99 -15.36
CA SER A 392 -11.34 -36.56 -15.37
C SER A 392 -12.78 -36.33 -15.87
N PHE A 393 -13.53 -35.50 -15.15
CA PHE A 393 -14.97 -35.32 -15.33
C PHE A 393 -15.33 -34.87 -16.76
N SER A 394 -14.43 -34.15 -17.44
CA SER A 394 -14.55 -33.75 -18.84
C SER A 394 -14.52 -34.93 -19.82
N ARG A 395 -13.74 -35.98 -19.52
CA ARG A 395 -13.73 -37.25 -20.27
C ARG A 395 -14.92 -38.15 -19.88
N ALA A 396 -15.37 -38.07 -18.63
CA ALA A 396 -16.52 -38.84 -18.14
C ALA A 396 -17.87 -38.33 -18.68
N ARG A 397 -18.05 -37.00 -18.85
CA ARG A 397 -19.28 -36.41 -19.44
C ARG A 397 -19.56 -36.84 -20.89
N VAL A 398 -18.53 -37.16 -21.66
CA VAL A 398 -18.70 -37.69 -23.04
C VAL A 398 -19.20 -39.15 -23.01
N SER A 399 -19.07 -39.84 -21.88
CA SER A 399 -19.35 -41.28 -21.73
C SER A 399 -20.58 -41.61 -20.86
N LEU A 400 -21.16 -40.66 -20.12
CA LEU A 400 -22.28 -40.87 -19.20
C LEU A 400 -23.46 -39.97 -19.58
N GLU A 401 -24.62 -40.60 -19.71
CA GLU A 401 -25.93 -40.10 -20.19
C GLU A 401 -26.39 -38.74 -19.61
N GLY A 402 -25.82 -37.63 -20.11
CA GLY A 402 -26.51 -36.36 -20.38
C GLY A 402 -27.11 -35.56 -19.22
N SER A 403 -27.04 -36.00 -17.96
CA SER A 403 -27.71 -35.32 -16.84
C SER A 403 -26.74 -34.40 -16.10
N THR A 404 -26.90 -33.08 -16.24
CA THR A 404 -26.16 -32.12 -15.43
C THR A 404 -26.62 -32.22 -13.96
N PRO A 405 -25.70 -32.36 -12.98
CA PRO A 405 -26.09 -32.39 -11.58
C PRO A 405 -26.84 -31.10 -11.22
N VAL A 406 -27.93 -31.24 -10.48
CA VAL A 406 -28.80 -30.13 -10.07
C VAL A 406 -28.40 -29.71 -8.65
N PRO A 407 -28.19 -28.41 -8.39
CA PRO A 407 -27.92 -27.91 -7.04
C PRO A 407 -29.00 -28.28 -6.03
N VAL A 408 -28.61 -28.78 -4.87
CA VAL A 408 -29.51 -29.01 -3.72
C VAL A 408 -30.05 -27.68 -3.19
N TYR A 409 -29.20 -26.67 -3.08
CA TYR A 409 -29.54 -25.35 -2.58
C TYR A 409 -29.44 -24.31 -3.70
N LYS A 410 -30.49 -23.48 -3.83
CA LYS A 410 -30.55 -22.37 -4.80
C LYS A 410 -30.18 -21.02 -4.19
N GLN A 411 -30.23 -20.89 -2.88
CA GLN A 411 -29.98 -19.65 -2.15
C GLN A 411 -29.10 -19.92 -0.93
N GLN A 412 -28.19 -19.00 -0.67
CA GLN A 412 -27.36 -18.98 0.53
C GLN A 412 -28.17 -18.55 1.77
N THR A 413 -27.73 -18.97 2.96
CA THR A 413 -28.35 -18.61 4.23
C THR A 413 -27.98 -17.18 4.64
N LEU A 414 -26.72 -16.79 4.43
CA LEU A 414 -26.19 -15.47 4.82
C LEU A 414 -25.17 -14.99 3.80
N THR A 415 -25.09 -13.67 3.59
CA THR A 415 -24.05 -13.03 2.80
C THR A 415 -23.45 -11.85 3.56
N ILE A 416 -22.16 -11.92 3.84
CA ILE A 416 -21.35 -10.76 4.27
C ILE A 416 -20.99 -9.99 3.01
N ARG A 417 -21.57 -8.80 2.84
CA ARG A 417 -21.38 -7.98 1.64
C ARG A 417 -20.02 -7.29 1.64
N GLY A 418 -19.32 -7.37 0.52
CA GLY A 418 -18.16 -6.53 0.24
C GLY A 418 -18.53 -5.22 -0.46
N THR A 419 -17.52 -4.40 -0.70
CA THR A 419 -17.57 -3.18 -1.53
C THR A 419 -17.04 -3.51 -2.93
N PRO A 420 -17.54 -2.83 -3.99
CA PRO A 420 -16.96 -2.89 -5.32
C PRO A 420 -15.47 -2.51 -5.34
N ALA A 421 -14.66 -3.28 -6.07
CA ALA A 421 -13.23 -3.04 -6.21
C ALA A 421 -12.97 -2.02 -7.34
N ILE A 422 -12.03 -1.10 -7.17
CA ILE A 422 -11.57 -0.24 -8.28
C ILE A 422 -10.77 -1.09 -9.27
N LEU A 423 -11.21 -1.15 -10.54
CA LEU A 423 -10.56 -1.93 -11.59
C LEU A 423 -9.74 -1.07 -12.56
N GLN A 424 -10.25 0.12 -12.89
CA GLN A 424 -9.65 1.02 -13.88
C GLN A 424 -9.48 2.41 -13.26
N HIS A 425 -8.41 3.11 -13.64
CA HIS A 425 -8.16 4.48 -13.20
C HIS A 425 -7.48 5.29 -14.31
N GLU A 426 -7.65 6.61 -14.27
CA GLU A 426 -6.98 7.57 -15.15
C GLU A 426 -6.61 8.82 -14.35
N VAL A 427 -5.34 9.25 -14.43
CA VAL A 427 -4.88 10.51 -13.84
C VAL A 427 -5.15 11.65 -14.81
N LEU A 428 -5.97 12.62 -14.42
CA LEU A 428 -6.33 13.75 -15.28
C LEU A 428 -5.13 14.72 -15.48
N PRO A 429 -5.11 15.52 -16.56
CA PRO A 429 -3.99 16.41 -16.90
C PRO A 429 -3.63 17.45 -15.83
N ASN A 430 -4.60 17.86 -15.01
CA ASN A 430 -4.38 18.73 -13.86
C ASN A 430 -3.54 18.09 -12.73
N ARG A 431 -3.21 16.79 -12.84
CA ARG A 431 -2.42 16.03 -11.85
C ARG A 431 -2.92 16.23 -10.42
N ARG A 432 -4.23 16.39 -10.24
CA ARG A 432 -4.89 16.53 -8.93
C ARG A 432 -6.05 15.58 -8.83
N HIS A 433 -6.73 15.35 -9.95
CA HIS A 433 -7.89 14.50 -10.01
C HIS A 433 -7.59 13.14 -10.66
N VAL A 434 -8.26 12.11 -10.16
CA VAL A 434 -8.19 10.75 -10.71
C VAL A 434 -9.60 10.24 -10.95
N LEU A 435 -9.88 9.82 -12.18
CA LEU A 435 -11.12 9.15 -12.53
C LEU A 435 -10.96 7.64 -12.29
N THR A 436 -11.96 6.99 -11.71
CA THR A 436 -11.92 5.57 -11.36
C THR A 436 -13.18 4.87 -11.83
N LYS A 437 -13.08 3.57 -12.14
CA LYS A 437 -14.22 2.68 -12.44
C LYS A 437 -14.13 1.42 -11.60
N ASP A 438 -15.23 1.05 -10.94
CA ASP A 438 -15.29 -0.14 -10.08
C ASP A 438 -15.80 -1.41 -10.80
N THR A 439 -15.86 -2.53 -10.07
CA THR A 439 -16.37 -3.83 -10.55
C THR A 439 -17.85 -3.81 -10.94
N TYR A 440 -18.63 -2.86 -10.43
CA TYR A 440 -20.05 -2.70 -10.77
C TYR A 440 -20.27 -1.69 -11.90
N GLY A 441 -19.20 -1.08 -12.40
CA GLY A 441 -19.19 -0.09 -13.46
C GLY A 441 -19.44 1.34 -13.01
N SER A 442 -19.45 1.63 -11.70
CA SER A 442 -19.59 2.99 -11.19
C SER A 442 -18.33 3.79 -11.46
N VAL A 443 -18.48 5.02 -11.96
CA VAL A 443 -17.39 5.94 -12.26
C VAL A 443 -17.36 7.07 -11.24
N LYS A 444 -16.19 7.29 -10.62
CA LYS A 444 -16.01 8.31 -9.57
C LYS A 444 -14.79 9.19 -9.83
N LEU A 445 -14.91 10.47 -9.50
CA LEU A 445 -13.83 11.46 -9.56
C LEU A 445 -13.24 11.70 -8.17
N TRP A 446 -11.93 11.57 -8.04
CA TRP A 446 -11.19 11.71 -6.79
C TRP A 446 -10.34 12.98 -6.77
N GLU A 447 -10.31 13.69 -5.65
CA GLU A 447 -9.33 14.75 -5.36
C GLU A 447 -8.19 14.16 -4.52
N ILE A 448 -7.03 13.94 -5.15
CA ILE A 448 -5.89 13.22 -4.55
C ILE A 448 -5.21 14.01 -3.44
N THR A 449 -5.19 15.34 -3.55
CA THR A 449 -4.59 16.23 -2.55
C THR A 449 -5.27 16.15 -1.18
N LYS A 450 -6.55 15.76 -1.14
CA LYS A 450 -7.35 15.60 0.09
C LYS A 450 -7.82 14.16 0.33
N GLY A 451 -7.67 13.28 -0.66
CA GLY A 451 -8.06 11.89 -0.57
C GLY A 451 -9.57 11.65 -0.49
N VAL A 452 -10.38 12.49 -1.16
CA VAL A 452 -11.85 12.41 -1.13
C VAL A 452 -12.44 12.20 -2.52
N VAL A 453 -13.62 11.56 -2.57
CA VAL A 453 -14.43 11.54 -3.79
C VAL A 453 -15.11 12.91 -3.94
N VAL A 454 -14.86 13.55 -5.07
CA VAL A 454 -15.47 14.83 -5.45
C VAL A 454 -16.87 14.60 -5.98
N GLU A 455 -17.02 13.61 -6.85
CA GLU A 455 -18.28 13.30 -7.52
C GLU A 455 -18.39 11.81 -7.85
N ASP A 456 -19.59 11.25 -7.67
CA ASP A 456 -19.96 9.89 -8.07
C ASP A 456 -20.95 9.97 -9.24
N TYR A 457 -20.48 9.59 -10.43
CA TYR A 457 -21.27 9.63 -11.65
C TYR A 457 -22.13 8.38 -11.83
N GLY A 458 -22.01 7.38 -10.96
CA GLY A 458 -22.73 6.11 -11.13
C GLY A 458 -22.26 5.35 -12.37
N LYS A 459 -23.15 4.52 -12.92
CA LYS A 459 -22.85 3.65 -14.07
C LYS A 459 -22.86 4.43 -15.39
N VAL A 460 -21.76 5.09 -15.70
CA VAL A 460 -21.54 5.84 -16.96
C VAL A 460 -20.35 5.28 -17.76
N SER A 461 -20.22 5.71 -19.01
CA SER A 461 -19.06 5.39 -19.84
C SER A 461 -17.81 6.07 -19.28
N PHE A 462 -16.75 5.28 -19.04
CA PHE A 462 -15.52 5.79 -18.44
C PHE A 462 -14.74 6.68 -19.41
N GLU A 463 -14.70 6.27 -20.68
CA GLU A 463 -14.02 6.96 -21.77
C GLU A 463 -14.71 8.28 -22.12
N GLU A 464 -16.05 8.32 -22.20
CA GLU A 464 -16.78 9.56 -22.43
C GLU A 464 -16.55 10.56 -21.29
N LYS A 465 -16.61 10.08 -20.03
CA LYS A 465 -16.40 10.97 -18.88
C LYS A 465 -14.96 11.45 -18.77
N LYS A 466 -13.99 10.64 -19.18
CA LYS A 466 -12.58 11.03 -19.31
C LYS A 466 -12.41 12.16 -20.32
N GLU A 467 -13.09 12.09 -21.47
CA GLU A 467 -13.05 13.14 -22.50
C GLU A 467 -13.77 14.42 -22.03
N GLU A 468 -14.91 14.28 -21.36
CA GLU A 468 -15.68 15.41 -20.81
C GLU A 468 -14.87 16.20 -19.76
N LEU A 469 -14.14 15.49 -18.89
CA LEU A 469 -13.33 16.09 -17.82
C LEU A 469 -11.91 16.47 -18.28
N PHE A 470 -11.61 16.35 -19.58
CA PHE A 470 -10.29 16.67 -20.10
C PHE A 470 -10.06 18.19 -20.11
N GLU A 471 -9.09 18.63 -19.32
CA GLU A 471 -8.63 20.02 -19.29
C GLU A 471 -7.32 20.17 -20.06
N THR A 472 -7.21 21.18 -20.92
CA THR A 472 -5.97 21.52 -21.63
C THR A 472 -4.97 22.19 -20.69
N VAL A 473 -4.45 21.45 -19.72
CA VAL A 473 -3.49 21.88 -18.71
C VAL A 473 -2.32 20.90 -18.65
N SER A 474 -1.11 21.40 -18.44
CA SER A 474 0.10 20.59 -18.28
C SER A 474 0.76 20.86 -16.94
N ILE A 475 0.60 19.93 -16.00
CA ILE A 475 1.29 19.92 -14.70
C ILE A 475 2.26 18.73 -14.66
N PRO A 476 3.50 18.91 -14.16
CA PRO A 476 4.43 17.81 -13.97
C PRO A 476 3.84 16.68 -13.13
N ALA A 477 4.07 15.42 -13.53
CA ALA A 477 3.62 14.27 -12.75
C ALA A 477 4.34 14.25 -11.39
N TRP A 478 3.60 14.16 -10.29
CA TRP A 478 4.17 14.14 -8.94
C TRP A 478 3.75 12.92 -8.10
N PHE A 479 2.88 12.08 -8.65
CA PHE A 479 2.53 10.78 -8.08
C PHE A 479 2.29 9.76 -9.19
N THR A 480 2.29 8.50 -8.80
CA THR A 480 1.75 7.40 -9.61
C THR A 480 0.62 6.71 -8.85
N VAL A 481 -0.25 6.00 -9.57
CA VAL A 481 -1.46 5.38 -9.02
C VAL A 481 -1.40 3.88 -9.27
N ASP A 482 -1.86 3.10 -8.29
CA ASP A 482 -2.12 1.66 -8.41
C ASP A 482 -3.48 1.31 -7.82
N THR A 483 -4.16 0.32 -8.39
CA THR A 483 -5.48 -0.17 -7.95
C THR A 483 -5.50 -1.67 -7.65
N ARG A 484 -4.32 -2.30 -7.55
CA ARG A 484 -4.16 -3.75 -7.38
C ARG A 484 -4.85 -4.34 -6.14
N LEU A 485 -5.00 -3.54 -5.09
CA LEU A 485 -5.68 -3.94 -3.84
C LEU A 485 -7.19 -3.65 -3.87
N GLY A 486 -7.76 -3.29 -5.03
CA GLY A 486 -9.17 -2.88 -5.16
C GLY A 486 -9.47 -1.49 -4.61
N CYS A 487 -8.46 -0.75 -4.19
CA CYS A 487 -8.53 0.63 -3.68
C CYS A 487 -7.42 1.49 -4.30
N LEU A 488 -7.55 2.81 -4.19
CA LEU A 488 -6.64 3.75 -4.84
C LEU A 488 -5.37 3.94 -4.00
N SER A 489 -4.23 3.47 -4.51
CA SER A 489 -2.92 3.64 -3.87
C SER A 489 -2.12 4.72 -4.60
N ILE A 490 -1.69 5.74 -3.88
CA ILE A 490 -0.95 6.88 -4.42
C ILE A 490 0.50 6.80 -3.98
N HIS A 491 1.42 6.66 -4.92
CA HIS A 491 2.84 6.52 -4.68
C HIS A 491 3.59 7.83 -4.90
N LEU A 492 4.38 8.24 -3.91
CA LEU A 492 5.27 9.40 -3.92
C LEU A 492 6.73 8.94 -3.94
N ASP A 493 7.43 9.30 -5.01
CA ASP A 493 8.85 9.00 -5.23
C ASP A 493 9.65 10.31 -5.39
N THR A 494 10.76 10.43 -4.69
CA THR A 494 11.70 11.56 -4.83
C THR A 494 12.65 11.39 -6.01
N PRO A 495 13.09 12.49 -6.64
CA PRO A 495 12.69 13.89 -6.37
C PRO A 495 11.38 14.31 -7.06
N GLN A 496 10.81 13.44 -7.90
CA GLN A 496 9.71 13.76 -8.83
C GLN A 496 8.43 14.24 -8.12
N CYS A 497 8.15 13.77 -6.90
CA CYS A 497 6.97 14.19 -6.16
C CYS A 497 6.94 15.70 -5.85
N PHE A 498 8.09 16.38 -5.81
CA PHE A 498 8.13 17.81 -5.56
C PHE A 498 8.13 18.66 -6.83
N SER A 499 7.85 18.07 -8.01
CA SER A 499 7.89 18.78 -9.29
C SER A 499 6.65 19.60 -9.61
N ALA A 500 5.50 19.28 -9.01
CA ALA A 500 4.24 19.96 -9.28
C ALA A 500 4.04 21.19 -8.38
N GLU A 501 3.80 22.33 -9.02
CA GLU A 501 3.42 23.58 -8.38
C GLU A 501 2.13 24.09 -9.01
N MET A 502 1.27 24.69 -8.19
CA MET A 502 0.05 25.38 -8.61
C MET A 502 -0.02 26.73 -7.91
N TYR A 503 -0.73 27.69 -8.50
CA TYR A 503 -1.00 28.96 -7.84
C TYR A 503 -2.09 28.76 -6.77
N SER A 504 -2.00 29.54 -5.69
CA SER A 504 -2.99 29.53 -4.60
C SER A 504 -4.42 29.77 -5.11
N ALA A 505 -4.58 30.61 -6.14
CA ALA A 505 -5.85 30.88 -6.81
C ALA A 505 -6.44 29.61 -7.45
N ASP A 506 -5.62 28.78 -8.12
CA ASP A 506 -6.07 27.53 -8.76
C ASP A 506 -6.46 26.43 -7.75
N LEU A 507 -6.00 26.58 -6.51
CA LEU A 507 -6.34 25.70 -5.40
C LEU A 507 -7.52 26.21 -4.55
N ASN A 508 -8.07 27.40 -4.87
CA ASN A 508 -9.11 28.08 -4.10
C ASN A 508 -8.70 28.31 -2.62
N ILE A 509 -7.42 28.63 -2.36
CA ILE A 509 -6.94 28.92 -1.01
C ILE A 509 -7.29 30.36 -0.64
N VAL A 510 -8.20 30.53 0.31
CA VAL A 510 -8.67 31.84 0.77
C VAL A 510 -7.60 32.54 1.61
N GLY A 511 -7.42 33.86 1.39
CA GLY A 511 -6.59 34.72 2.24
C GLY A 511 -5.10 34.79 1.87
N LYS A 512 -4.70 34.25 0.71
CA LYS A 512 -3.32 34.33 0.20
C LYS A 512 -3.27 35.09 -1.14
N PRO A 513 -2.12 35.71 -1.50
CA PRO A 513 -1.96 36.34 -2.80
C PRO A 513 -2.18 35.33 -3.92
N GLU A 514 -2.90 35.72 -4.98
CA GLU A 514 -3.26 34.82 -6.11
C GLU A 514 -2.04 34.19 -6.80
N ASP A 515 -0.91 34.91 -6.79
CA ASP A 515 0.34 34.53 -7.45
C ASP A 515 1.26 33.64 -6.61
N ASP A 516 0.83 33.27 -5.41
CA ASP A 516 1.61 32.50 -4.46
C ASP A 516 1.71 31.03 -4.90
N LYS A 517 2.89 30.42 -4.79
CA LYS A 517 3.18 29.09 -5.35
C LYS A 517 3.09 27.99 -4.30
N VAL A 518 2.20 27.05 -4.54
CA VAL A 518 1.97 25.91 -3.66
C VAL A 518 2.54 24.63 -4.27
N ASN A 519 3.35 23.91 -3.51
CA ASN A 519 3.83 22.60 -3.89
C ASN A 519 2.84 21.51 -3.44
N LEU A 520 2.27 20.78 -4.39
CA LEU A 520 1.17 19.84 -4.10
C LEU A 520 1.58 18.71 -3.15
N ALA A 521 2.75 18.10 -3.37
CA ALA A 521 3.23 17.03 -2.51
C ALA A 521 3.55 17.51 -1.09
N ARG A 522 4.15 18.69 -0.95
CA ARG A 522 4.47 19.25 0.37
C ARG A 522 3.21 19.41 1.22
N GLU A 523 2.18 20.05 0.68
CA GLU A 523 0.95 20.28 1.44
C GLU A 523 0.14 18.99 1.67
N ALA A 524 0.19 18.04 0.73
CA ALA A 524 -0.41 16.71 0.93
C ALA A 524 0.30 15.92 2.04
N LEU A 525 1.63 15.94 2.09
CA LEU A 525 2.41 15.28 3.15
C LEU A 525 2.15 15.89 4.53
N LYS A 526 2.05 17.23 4.60
CA LYS A 526 1.68 17.93 5.83
C LYS A 526 0.28 17.54 6.30
N GLY A 527 -0.67 17.39 5.38
CA GLY A 527 -2.02 16.89 5.66
C GLY A 527 -2.03 15.46 6.20
N LEU A 528 -1.38 14.54 5.48
CA LEU A 528 -1.30 13.12 5.84
C LEU A 528 -0.66 12.88 7.21
N LEU A 529 0.31 13.69 7.62
CA LEU A 529 1.05 13.51 8.88
C LEU A 529 0.74 14.57 9.94
N ALA A 530 -0.33 15.34 9.76
CA ALA A 530 -0.74 16.39 10.70
C ALA A 530 -1.01 15.83 12.11
N ASN A 531 -1.80 14.76 12.21
CA ASN A 531 -2.13 14.12 13.49
C ASN A 531 -0.89 13.58 14.21
N TRP A 532 -0.01 12.91 13.47
CA TRP A 532 1.27 12.40 14.00
C TRP A 532 2.13 13.56 14.54
N LEU A 533 2.22 14.67 13.81
CA LEU A 533 2.99 15.84 14.22
C LEU A 533 2.42 16.48 15.49
N ILE A 534 1.09 16.58 15.61
CA ILE A 534 0.41 17.13 16.80
C ILE A 534 0.71 16.25 18.03
N LYS A 535 0.48 14.94 17.93
CA LYS A 535 0.71 14.00 19.04
C LYS A 535 2.19 13.95 19.45
N ARG A 536 3.11 14.03 18.48
CA ARG A 536 4.56 14.09 18.76
C ARG A 536 4.94 15.36 19.53
N LYS A 537 4.43 16.53 19.14
CA LYS A 537 4.69 17.79 19.85
C LYS A 537 4.15 17.77 21.27
N GLN A 538 2.92 17.29 21.46
CA GLN A 538 2.31 17.15 22.79
C GLN A 538 3.17 16.29 23.72
N ARG A 539 3.75 15.19 23.22
CA ARG A 539 4.66 14.35 24.03
C ARG A 539 5.98 15.03 24.37
N MET A 540 6.56 15.76 23.43
CA MET A 540 7.80 16.51 23.66
C MET A 540 7.60 17.67 24.65
N GLU A 541 6.38 18.21 24.73
CA GLU A 541 5.99 19.29 25.64
C GLU A 541 5.56 18.79 27.04
N THR A 542 5.21 17.50 27.20
CA THR A 542 4.96 16.88 28.50
C THR A 542 6.21 16.16 29.03
N PRO A 543 7.02 16.77 29.93
CA PRO A 543 8.00 15.99 30.66
C PRO A 543 7.28 15.03 31.62
N THR A 544 7.70 13.78 31.64
CA THR A 544 7.36 12.81 32.70
C THR A 544 7.46 13.46 34.09
N PRO A 545 6.42 13.41 34.94
CA PRO A 545 6.58 13.82 36.32
C PRO A 545 7.45 12.74 37.01
N ALA A 546 8.71 13.06 37.25
CA ALA A 546 9.51 12.30 38.20
C ALA A 546 8.83 12.40 39.57
N ASN A 547 8.63 11.23 40.19
CA ASN A 547 8.07 11.10 41.54
C ASN A 547 8.73 12.08 42.52
N GLY A 548 7.88 12.65 43.37
CA GLY A 548 8.19 13.83 44.15
C GLY A 548 9.19 13.64 45.28
N GLU A 549 9.87 14.74 45.58
CA GLU A 549 10.13 15.20 46.94
C GLU A 549 10.09 16.74 46.93
N LEU A 550 9.24 17.30 47.78
CA LEU A 550 9.06 18.73 48.02
C LEU A 550 10.03 19.16 49.12
N LEU A 551 10.89 20.15 48.87
CA LEU A 551 11.27 21.16 49.87
C LEU A 551 11.58 22.52 49.21
N PRO A 552 11.17 23.67 49.81
CA PRO A 552 11.26 24.99 49.19
C PRO A 552 12.50 25.80 49.66
N GLY A 553 13.02 26.69 48.81
CA GLY A 553 13.83 27.81 49.29
C GLY A 553 14.80 28.49 48.30
N LYS A 554 14.52 29.78 48.04
CA LYS A 554 15.44 30.92 47.82
C LYS A 554 16.18 31.15 46.48
N ASP A 555 15.71 32.20 45.81
CA ASP A 555 16.41 33.41 45.29
C ASP A 555 17.68 33.35 44.41
N ILE A 556 17.49 33.96 43.22
CA ILE A 556 18.33 34.95 42.50
C ILE A 556 19.71 34.50 41.96
N GLY A 557 19.91 34.70 40.64
CA GLY A 557 21.24 34.85 40.05
C GLY A 557 21.29 34.78 38.53
N THR A 558 20.98 35.88 37.85
CA THR A 558 21.39 36.15 36.46
C THR A 558 22.89 35.95 36.26
N ARG A 559 23.31 35.17 35.25
CA ARG A 559 24.56 35.39 34.50
C ARG A 559 24.51 34.79 33.09
N SER A 560 24.53 35.70 32.13
CA SER A 560 24.83 35.54 30.70
C SER A 560 26.29 35.09 30.49
N ILE A 561 26.56 34.44 29.34
CA ILE A 561 27.80 34.37 28.50
C ILE A 561 27.74 33.04 27.73
N THR A 562 27.89 32.87 26.40
CA THR A 562 28.15 33.74 25.24
C THR A 562 27.90 32.92 23.96
N HIS A 563 27.43 33.59 22.91
CA HIS A 563 27.46 33.14 21.52
C HIS A 563 28.88 32.81 21.03
N SER A 564 29.01 31.78 20.19
CA SER A 564 29.99 31.76 19.09
C SER A 564 29.23 31.67 17.75
N ARG A 565 29.67 32.50 16.81
CA ARG A 565 29.02 32.90 15.56
C ARG A 565 29.92 32.47 14.39
N ILE A 566 29.34 32.44 13.19
CA ILE A 566 29.96 32.55 11.84
C ILE A 566 30.16 31.14 11.19
N GLU A 567 29.60 30.79 10.02
CA GLU A 567 29.32 31.58 8.80
C GLU A 567 27.89 31.41 8.24
N VAL A 568 27.36 32.55 7.80
CA VAL A 568 26.08 32.75 7.14
C VAL A 568 26.35 32.74 5.64
N ASP A 569 25.64 31.90 4.89
CA ASP A 569 25.39 32.17 3.47
C ASP A 569 23.87 32.25 3.25
N GLY A 570 23.47 33.34 2.60
CA GLY A 570 22.14 33.94 2.73
C GLY A 570 21.06 33.28 1.88
N SER A 571 19.98 32.85 2.54
CA SER A 571 18.57 32.94 2.08
C SER A 571 17.68 32.14 3.05
N SER A 572 17.75 32.48 4.34
CA SER A 572 16.74 32.04 5.30
C SER A 572 15.52 32.95 5.19
N GLU A 573 14.71 32.75 4.15
CA GLU A 573 13.32 33.23 4.21
C GLU A 573 12.60 32.42 5.29
N THR A 574 12.33 33.15 6.35
CA THR A 574 11.44 32.83 7.45
C THR A 574 10.04 32.75 6.88
N ASP A 575 9.52 31.54 6.69
CA ASP A 575 8.08 31.35 6.44
C ASP A 575 7.57 30.16 7.27
N ALA A 576 7.55 30.40 8.57
CA ALA A 576 6.78 29.59 9.52
C ALA A 576 5.30 29.95 9.34
N MET A 577 4.49 28.97 8.92
CA MET A 577 3.03 29.01 8.64
C MET A 577 2.60 29.71 7.34
N VAL A 578 2.48 28.96 6.24
CA VAL A 578 2.06 29.55 4.94
C VAL A 578 0.72 29.04 4.39
N TYR A 579 0.23 27.83 4.72
CA TYR A 579 -1.11 27.36 4.29
C TYR A 579 -1.73 26.42 5.33
N PRO A 580 -3.08 26.35 5.43
CA PRO A 580 -3.70 25.21 6.10
C PRO A 580 -3.32 23.93 5.32
N PRO A 581 -2.84 22.87 5.99
CA PRO A 581 -2.53 21.61 5.32
C PRO A 581 -3.79 21.04 4.65
N PHE A 582 -3.64 20.27 3.59
CA PHE A 582 -4.80 19.61 2.99
C PHE A 582 -5.46 18.67 4.01
N GLU A 583 -6.74 18.88 4.27
CA GLU A 583 -7.48 18.08 5.23
C GLU A 583 -7.92 16.76 4.58
N PHE A 584 -7.38 15.66 5.10
CA PHE A 584 -7.81 14.32 4.73
C PHE A 584 -9.03 13.90 5.56
N SER A 585 -9.89 13.08 4.97
CA SER A 585 -11.11 12.59 5.63
C SER A 585 -10.80 11.88 6.95
N VAL A 586 -11.50 12.27 8.02
CA VAL A 586 -11.47 11.58 9.31
C VAL A 586 -12.40 10.36 9.31
N VAL A 587 -13.44 10.37 8.47
CA VAL A 587 -14.43 9.29 8.36
C VAL A 587 -13.84 8.07 7.64
N SER A 588 -13.08 8.32 6.57
CA SER A 588 -12.38 7.29 5.79
C SER A 588 -10.89 7.62 5.74
N PRO A 589 -10.17 7.47 6.87
CA PRO A 589 -8.78 7.91 6.97
C PRO A 589 -7.89 7.09 6.03
N PRO A 590 -6.94 7.73 5.35
CA PRO A 590 -6.00 7.04 4.49
C PRO A 590 -5.02 6.20 5.31
N SER A 591 -4.44 5.20 4.66
CA SER A 591 -3.41 4.36 5.24
C SER A 591 -2.05 4.66 4.62
N ILE A 592 -1.02 4.85 5.43
CA ILE A 592 0.35 5.06 4.97
C ILE A 592 1.04 3.71 4.83
N VAL A 593 1.77 3.55 3.73
CA VAL A 593 2.67 2.42 3.46
C VAL A 593 4.06 2.96 3.14
N THR A 594 5.05 2.55 3.90
CA THR A 594 6.46 2.90 3.71
C THR A 594 7.37 1.80 4.26
N GLU A 595 8.66 1.84 3.92
CA GLU A 595 9.67 0.94 4.45
C GLU A 595 10.23 1.44 5.79
N GLY A 596 10.13 0.61 6.82
CA GLY A 596 10.60 0.92 8.17
C GLY A 596 12.12 0.77 8.34
N SER A 597 12.59 1.01 9.55
CA SER A 597 13.97 0.71 9.97
C SER A 597 14.23 -0.80 10.07
N HIS A 598 13.21 -1.58 10.45
CA HIS A 598 13.24 -3.03 10.66
C HIS A 598 13.12 -3.89 9.38
N GLY A 599 13.64 -3.39 8.25
CA GLY A 599 13.90 -4.23 7.08
C GLY A 599 12.70 -4.63 6.21
N GLY A 600 11.64 -3.82 6.15
CA GLY A 600 10.60 -4.00 5.13
C GLY A 600 9.41 -3.06 5.27
N PRO A 601 8.43 -3.16 4.35
CA PRO A 601 7.28 -2.28 4.33
C PRO A 601 6.34 -2.57 5.50
N TRP A 602 5.65 -1.52 5.95
CA TRP A 602 4.59 -1.56 6.95
C TRP A 602 3.40 -0.72 6.48
N ARG A 603 2.21 -1.02 6.99
CA ARG A 603 0.96 -0.29 6.75
C ARG A 603 0.34 0.13 8.08
N LYS A 604 -0.08 1.40 8.21
CA LYS A 604 -0.92 1.90 9.33
C LYS A 604 -1.87 2.98 8.84
N LYS A 605 -3.04 3.12 9.47
CA LYS A 605 -3.91 4.28 9.23
C LYS A 605 -3.28 5.55 9.81
N VAL A 606 -3.56 6.69 9.18
CA VAL A 606 -3.11 8.00 9.69
C VAL A 606 -3.66 8.30 11.09
N THR A 607 -4.84 7.77 11.45
CA THR A 607 -5.43 7.91 12.79
C THR A 607 -4.68 7.13 13.87
N ASP A 608 -4.07 6.02 13.47
CA ASP A 608 -3.42 5.06 14.37
C ASP A 608 -1.96 5.46 14.65
N LEU A 609 -1.41 6.41 13.89
CA LEU A 609 -0.14 7.04 14.20
C LEU A 609 -0.29 7.86 15.49
N ASP A 610 0.45 7.47 16.52
CA ASP A 610 0.33 8.03 17.88
C ASP A 610 1.54 8.86 18.31
N GLY A 611 2.53 9.00 17.42
CA GLY A 611 3.75 9.77 17.64
C GLY A 611 4.86 8.97 18.32
N THR A 612 4.68 7.65 18.53
CA THR A 612 5.72 6.77 19.08
C THR A 612 6.63 6.17 18.02
N GLU A 613 6.27 6.30 16.74
CA GLU A 613 7.05 5.78 15.62
C GLU A 613 8.44 6.44 15.54
N ASP A 614 9.48 5.63 15.27
CA ASP A 614 10.84 6.13 15.06
C ASP A 614 10.90 6.97 13.77
N GLU A 615 11.68 8.05 13.79
CA GLU A 615 11.99 8.83 12.59
C GLU A 615 12.59 7.97 11.48
N LYS A 616 13.33 6.91 11.84
CA LYS A 616 13.89 5.96 10.87
C LYS A 616 12.84 5.13 10.12
N ASP A 617 11.59 5.11 10.61
CA ASP A 617 10.48 4.42 9.98
C ASP A 617 9.85 5.20 8.83
N PHE A 618 10.14 6.50 8.73
CA PHE A 618 9.72 7.35 7.62
C PHE A 618 10.88 7.62 6.64
N PRO A 619 10.57 7.90 5.36
CA PRO A 619 11.60 8.36 4.43
C PRO A 619 12.17 9.72 4.88
N ARG A 620 13.49 9.85 4.85
CA ARG A 620 14.17 11.07 5.33
C ARG A 620 13.70 12.34 4.62
N TRP A 621 13.48 12.26 3.31
CA TRP A 621 12.96 13.38 2.51
C TRP A 621 11.55 13.81 2.94
N CYS A 622 10.73 12.90 3.46
CA CYS A 622 9.39 13.19 3.97
C CYS A 622 9.50 13.96 5.30
N LEU A 623 10.38 13.51 6.20
CA LEU A 623 10.66 14.21 7.46
C LEU A 623 11.28 15.58 7.23
N ASP A 624 12.24 15.72 6.31
CA ASP A 624 12.84 17.01 5.96
C ASP A 624 11.80 17.98 5.40
N CYS A 625 10.85 17.48 4.62
CA CYS A 625 9.74 18.26 4.08
C CYS A 625 8.80 18.77 5.20
N ILE A 626 8.46 17.93 6.17
CA ILE A 626 7.45 18.23 7.19
C ILE A 626 8.04 19.01 8.37
N LEU A 627 9.23 18.60 8.86
CA LEU A 627 9.86 19.16 10.05
C LEU A 627 10.69 20.40 9.72
N ASN A 628 11.44 20.35 8.61
CA ASN A 628 12.41 21.38 8.26
C ASN A 628 11.93 22.30 7.13
N ASN A 629 10.76 22.02 6.52
CA ASN A 629 10.30 22.66 5.27
C ASN A 629 11.35 22.64 4.14
N ARG A 630 12.27 21.66 4.16
CA ARG A 630 13.34 21.51 3.17
C ARG A 630 12.90 20.53 2.08
N LEU A 631 13.03 20.95 0.83
CA LEU A 631 12.73 20.12 -0.34
C LEU A 631 14.03 19.68 -1.02
N PRO A 632 14.10 18.47 -1.57
CA PRO A 632 15.24 18.04 -2.38
C PRO A 632 15.50 19.00 -3.55
N PRO A 633 16.77 19.14 -4.00
CA PRO A 633 17.11 19.97 -5.14
C PRO A 633 16.34 19.49 -6.38
N ARG A 634 15.66 20.43 -7.04
CA ARG A 634 14.75 20.14 -8.15
C ARG A 634 15.46 20.28 -9.50
N GLU A 635 15.45 19.24 -10.31
CA GLU A 635 15.90 19.34 -11.69
C GLU A 635 14.83 20.00 -12.57
N ASN A 636 15.22 21.01 -13.35
CA ASN A 636 14.46 21.58 -14.48
C ASN A 636 13.07 22.17 -14.19
N THR A 637 12.93 23.08 -13.21
CA THR A 637 11.68 23.81 -12.96
C THR A 637 11.41 24.98 -13.91
N LYS A 638 12.41 25.37 -14.71
CA LYS A 638 12.31 26.49 -15.66
C LYS A 638 12.05 25.99 -17.09
N CYS A 639 11.28 26.76 -17.84
CA CYS A 639 11.09 26.65 -19.27
C CYS A 639 11.87 27.78 -19.93
N SER A 640 12.70 27.43 -20.91
CA SER A 640 13.35 28.43 -21.73
C SER A 640 12.58 28.69 -23.00
N PHE A 641 12.55 29.96 -23.42
CA PHE A 641 11.78 30.40 -24.59
C PHE A 641 12.40 31.65 -25.23
N TYR A 642 12.10 31.85 -26.51
CA TYR A 642 12.38 33.06 -27.26
C TYR A 642 11.11 33.89 -27.39
N LEU A 643 11.28 35.22 -27.40
CA LEU A 643 10.18 36.16 -27.53
C LEU A 643 10.48 37.14 -28.67
N HIS A 644 9.73 37.01 -29.77
CA HIS A 644 9.98 37.75 -31.01
C HIS A 644 8.73 38.52 -31.46
N PRO A 645 8.88 39.65 -32.16
CA PRO A 645 7.74 40.27 -32.83
C PRO A 645 7.19 39.34 -33.93
N CYS A 646 5.89 39.43 -34.25
CA CYS A 646 5.32 38.72 -35.41
C CYS A 646 5.96 39.19 -36.73
N GLU A 647 6.16 38.25 -37.66
CA GLU A 647 6.67 38.56 -39.02
C GLU A 647 5.78 39.61 -39.70
N GLY A 648 6.40 40.70 -40.19
CA GLY A 648 5.70 41.82 -40.83
C GLY A 648 5.27 42.96 -39.89
N SER A 649 5.55 42.88 -38.58
CA SER A 649 5.30 44.01 -37.65
C SER A 649 6.48 44.98 -37.57
N SER A 650 6.19 46.28 -37.46
CA SER A 650 7.21 47.34 -37.26
C SER A 650 7.71 47.46 -35.82
N LEU A 651 7.60 46.38 -35.03
CA LEU A 651 7.91 46.35 -33.60
C LEU A 651 9.40 46.02 -33.39
N GLN A 652 10.05 46.74 -32.48
CA GLN A 652 11.45 46.47 -32.12
C GLN A 652 11.58 45.14 -31.37
N ILE A 653 12.69 44.43 -31.59
CA ILE A 653 13.02 43.20 -30.86
C ILE A 653 13.32 43.56 -29.39
N LEU A 654 12.34 43.34 -28.51
CA LEU A 654 12.44 43.65 -27.08
C LEU A 654 13.55 42.88 -26.34
N THR A 655 13.90 41.68 -26.80
CA THR A 655 14.91 40.83 -26.16
C THR A 655 15.81 40.17 -27.19
N GLN A 656 17.12 40.41 -27.11
CA GLN A 656 18.12 39.86 -28.04
C GLN A 656 18.56 38.42 -27.69
N GLY A 657 18.04 37.82 -26.61
CA GLY A 657 18.49 36.51 -26.10
C GLY A 657 17.39 35.61 -25.55
N LYS A 658 17.78 34.39 -25.21
CA LYS A 658 16.93 33.34 -24.64
C LYS A 658 16.44 33.71 -23.24
N LEU A 659 15.13 33.71 -23.02
CA LEU A 659 14.51 33.94 -21.72
C LEU A 659 14.31 32.60 -20.99
N SER A 660 14.23 32.66 -19.66
CA SER A 660 14.00 31.48 -18.81
C SER A 660 13.09 31.86 -17.65
N ALA A 661 11.96 31.17 -17.54
CA ALA A 661 10.95 31.43 -16.51
C ALA A 661 10.41 30.11 -15.93
N PRO A 662 9.76 30.13 -14.75
CA PRO A 662 9.10 28.94 -14.20
C PRO A 662 8.09 28.34 -15.18
N ARG A 663 8.00 27.01 -15.24
CA ARG A 663 7.04 26.29 -16.10
C ARG A 663 5.58 26.68 -15.87
N ILE A 664 5.24 27.03 -14.63
CA ILE A 664 3.90 27.47 -14.22
C ILE A 664 3.56 28.91 -14.67
N LEU A 665 4.54 29.71 -15.14
CA LEU A 665 4.31 31.11 -15.49
C LEU A 665 3.18 31.23 -16.53
N ARG A 666 2.15 32.03 -16.22
CA ARG A 666 1.03 32.30 -17.12
C ARG A 666 1.40 33.25 -18.25
N ILE A 667 0.74 33.11 -19.40
CA ILE A 667 0.91 34.00 -20.55
C ILE A 667 0.54 35.45 -20.20
N HIS A 668 -0.40 35.70 -19.29
CA HIS A 668 -0.67 37.05 -18.79
C HIS A 668 0.60 37.77 -18.26
N LYS A 669 1.48 37.05 -17.57
CA LYS A 669 2.74 37.65 -17.08
C LYS A 669 3.73 37.93 -18.20
N VAL A 670 3.72 37.13 -19.27
CA VAL A 670 4.49 37.41 -20.49
C VAL A 670 3.93 38.65 -21.19
N ILE A 671 2.60 38.79 -21.27
CA ILE A 671 1.94 39.99 -21.80
C ILE A 671 2.36 41.23 -21.02
N ASN A 672 2.29 41.20 -19.69
CA ASN A 672 2.70 42.33 -18.84
C ASN A 672 4.17 42.69 -19.05
N TYR A 673 5.05 41.68 -19.17
CA TYR A 673 6.46 41.90 -19.46
C TYR A 673 6.69 42.63 -20.80
N VAL A 674 5.95 42.25 -21.86
CA VAL A 674 6.01 42.95 -23.16
C VAL A 674 5.50 44.38 -23.02
N ILE A 675 4.38 44.61 -22.33
CA ILE A 675 3.82 45.96 -22.10
C ILE A 675 4.85 46.85 -21.37
N GLU A 676 5.43 46.36 -20.27
CA GLU A 676 6.42 47.10 -19.49
C GLU A 676 7.65 47.47 -20.32
N LYS A 677 8.19 46.53 -21.09
CA LYS A 677 9.36 46.80 -21.94
C LYS A 677 9.05 47.75 -23.09
N MET A 678 7.87 47.65 -23.70
CA MET A 678 7.44 48.58 -24.76
C MET A 678 7.20 50.02 -24.27
N VAL A 679 6.76 50.19 -23.01
CA VAL A 679 6.52 51.53 -22.42
C VAL A 679 7.82 52.23 -22.03
N VAL A 680 8.86 51.47 -21.67
CA VAL A 680 10.17 52.02 -21.29
C VAL A 680 10.97 52.52 -22.51
N ASP A 681 10.75 51.97 -23.71
CA ASP A 681 11.49 52.32 -24.94
C ASP A 681 10.97 53.57 -25.69
N LYS A 682 10.24 54.50 -25.05
CA LYS A 682 10.03 55.86 -25.60
C LYS A 682 11.02 56.84 -24.98
N PRO A 683 12.06 57.31 -25.70
CA PRO A 683 12.96 58.34 -25.20
C PRO A 683 12.23 59.68 -25.12
N LEU A 684 12.43 60.39 -24.00
CA LEU A 684 12.27 61.83 -23.92
C LEU A 684 13.41 62.47 -24.71
N ASP A 685 13.13 63.04 -25.87
CA ASP A 685 14.03 63.99 -26.52
C ASP A 685 13.28 65.30 -26.78
N SER A 686 13.73 66.38 -26.13
CA SER A 686 14.02 67.66 -26.80
C SER A 686 14.65 68.69 -25.85
N VAL A 687 15.90 69.09 -26.18
CA VAL A 687 16.45 70.47 -26.11
C VAL A 687 16.98 70.89 -24.72
N ASN A 688 18.29 71.06 -24.48
CA ASN A 688 19.14 72.14 -25.03
C ASN A 688 20.61 72.01 -24.56
N ALA A 689 21.47 72.72 -25.27
CA ALA A 689 22.93 72.67 -25.27
C ALA A 689 23.62 73.51 -24.16
N ASP A 690 24.95 73.27 -24.11
CA ASP A 690 26.05 74.10 -23.61
C ASP A 690 26.40 74.14 -22.11
N GLY A 691 27.67 73.91 -21.82
CA GLY A 691 28.33 74.34 -20.58
C GLY A 691 29.42 73.42 -20.06
N ASN A 692 30.67 73.91 -20.06
CA ASN A 692 31.92 73.20 -19.86
C ASN A 692 32.45 73.31 -18.41
N PHE A 693 33.23 72.31 -17.94
CA PHE A 693 34.24 72.31 -16.84
C PHE A 693 33.83 72.21 -15.33
N PRO A 694 34.69 71.74 -14.39
CA PRO A 694 34.94 70.31 -14.06
C PRO A 694 34.98 70.06 -12.51
N PRO A 695 35.70 69.08 -11.90
CA PRO A 695 35.22 68.37 -10.71
C PRO A 695 35.77 68.92 -9.36
N GLY A 696 35.00 68.77 -8.28
CA GLY A 696 35.41 69.16 -6.93
C GLY A 696 34.83 68.25 -5.86
N LEU A 697 35.72 67.50 -5.21
CA LEU A 697 35.49 66.62 -4.07
C LEU A 697 35.35 67.38 -2.73
N ALA A 698 34.73 66.66 -1.78
CA ALA A 698 34.88 66.72 -0.32
C ALA A 698 33.93 67.63 0.49
N GLY A 699 33.37 67.06 1.57
CA GLY A 699 32.75 67.82 2.64
C GLY A 699 31.70 67.06 3.48
N SER A 700 32.14 66.09 4.27
CA SER A 700 31.37 65.39 5.30
C SER A 700 31.05 66.25 6.55
N GLN A 701 30.07 65.77 7.34
CA GLN A 701 29.73 66.04 8.76
C GLN A 701 28.63 67.10 9.01
N LEU A 702 27.40 66.70 9.37
CA LEU A 702 26.87 66.22 10.68
C LEU A 702 26.53 67.35 11.66
N GLN A 703 25.22 67.59 11.91
CA GLN A 703 24.60 67.40 13.23
C GLN A 703 23.07 67.66 13.24
N HIS A 704 22.35 66.76 13.92
CA HIS A 704 21.07 66.82 14.65
C HIS A 704 20.21 68.11 14.57
N GLN A 705 18.87 68.06 14.51
CA GLN A 705 17.98 67.44 15.51
C GLN A 705 16.52 67.40 15.00
N ALA A 706 15.69 66.61 15.67
CA ALA A 706 14.37 66.11 15.24
C ALA A 706 13.16 67.03 15.50
N VAL A 707 12.04 66.60 14.91
CA VAL A 707 10.63 66.64 15.35
C VAL A 707 9.67 67.48 14.48
N GLY A 708 8.69 66.79 13.88
CA GLY A 708 7.28 67.20 13.97
C GLY A 708 6.57 67.69 12.70
N ASP A 709 5.82 66.75 12.09
CA ASP A 709 4.55 66.90 11.37
C ASP A 709 4.43 67.66 10.04
N GLY A 710 3.82 66.94 9.08
CA GLY A 710 2.56 67.44 8.54
C GLY A 710 2.52 67.86 7.06
N SER A 711 2.48 66.85 6.17
CA SER A 711 1.63 66.82 4.96
C SER A 711 1.60 68.04 4.03
N SER A 712 2.49 68.06 3.03
CA SER A 712 2.27 68.78 1.78
C SER A 712 1.82 67.82 0.67
N ARG A 713 0.50 67.66 0.52
CA ARG A 713 -0.10 67.16 -0.73
C ARG A 713 0.04 68.25 -1.80
N SER A 714 1.05 68.17 -2.66
CA SER A 714 0.98 68.77 -4.00
C SER A 714 0.52 67.68 -4.97
N GLY A 715 -0.62 67.92 -5.60
CA GLY A 715 -1.18 67.02 -6.60
C GLY A 715 -0.41 67.12 -7.91
N PHE A 716 -0.21 65.98 -8.56
CA PHE A 716 -0.07 65.93 -10.02
C PHE A 716 -0.89 64.77 -10.58
N LYS A 717 -1.71 65.14 -11.57
CA LYS A 717 -2.74 64.36 -12.24
C LYS A 717 -2.16 63.12 -12.94
N THR A 718 -2.86 62.01 -12.80
CA THR A 718 -2.67 60.74 -13.49
C THR A 718 -2.83 60.90 -15.00
N TRP A 719 -1.77 60.57 -15.74
CA TRP A 719 -1.81 60.41 -17.18
C TRP A 719 -2.34 58.99 -17.48
N GLU A 720 -3.64 58.86 -17.77
CA GLU A 720 -4.19 57.65 -18.38
C GLU A 720 -3.64 57.53 -19.81
N LYS A 721 -2.48 56.87 -19.95
CA LYS A 721 -1.95 56.44 -21.25
C LYS A 721 -2.49 55.05 -21.52
N ILE A 722 -3.28 54.94 -22.59
CA ILE A 722 -3.86 53.72 -23.18
C ILE A 722 -2.85 52.58 -23.09
N LYS A 723 -3.12 51.56 -22.26
CA LYS A 723 -2.33 50.33 -22.24
C LYS A 723 -2.51 49.65 -23.61
N PRO A 724 -1.44 49.41 -24.39
CA PRO A 724 -1.57 48.68 -25.65
C PRO A 724 -2.10 47.27 -25.34
N SER A 725 -3.10 46.82 -26.09
CA SER A 725 -3.57 45.44 -26.01
C SER A 725 -2.59 44.55 -26.77
N ILE A 726 -2.00 43.57 -26.09
CA ILE A 726 -0.96 42.70 -26.66
C ILE A 726 -1.48 41.27 -26.73
N GLU A 727 -1.27 40.64 -27.87
CA GLU A 727 -1.47 39.20 -28.05
C GLU A 727 -0.13 38.48 -28.13
N ILE A 728 -0.07 37.31 -27.50
CA ILE A 728 1.03 36.36 -27.64
C ILE A 728 0.54 35.19 -28.47
N LEU A 729 1.35 34.77 -29.43
CA LEU A 729 1.11 33.66 -30.34
C LEU A 729 2.22 32.62 -30.23
N CYS A 730 1.88 31.36 -30.54
CA CYS A 730 2.84 30.27 -30.70
C CYS A 730 2.38 29.42 -31.88
N ASN A 731 3.25 29.09 -32.83
CA ASN A 731 2.88 28.39 -34.08
C ASN A 731 1.67 29.03 -34.81
N ASN A 732 1.57 30.37 -34.81
CA ASN A 732 0.47 31.16 -35.37
C ASN A 732 -0.91 31.02 -34.67
N GLU A 733 -0.98 30.34 -33.53
CA GLU A 733 -2.20 30.29 -32.70
C GLU A 733 -2.13 31.32 -31.57
N ILE A 734 -3.25 32.01 -31.29
CA ILE A 734 -3.36 32.99 -30.20
C ILE A 734 -3.46 32.25 -28.86
N LEU A 735 -2.61 32.62 -27.91
CA LEU A 735 -2.55 32.00 -26.60
C LEU A 735 -3.54 32.65 -25.62
N SER A 736 -4.25 31.82 -24.85
CA SER A 736 -5.07 32.32 -23.74
C SER A 736 -4.16 32.88 -22.62
N PRO A 737 -4.51 34.03 -22.00
CA PRO A 737 -3.74 34.61 -20.90
C PRO A 737 -3.56 33.68 -19.69
N GLU A 738 -4.50 32.76 -19.48
CA GLU A 738 -4.49 31.81 -18.36
C GLU A 738 -3.59 30.58 -18.59
N MET A 739 -3.17 30.32 -19.83
CA MET A 739 -2.30 29.19 -20.13
C MET A 739 -0.93 29.38 -19.49
N SER A 740 -0.36 28.30 -18.95
CA SER A 740 1.03 28.27 -18.48
C SER A 740 2.01 27.96 -19.60
N LEU A 741 3.28 28.37 -19.46
CA LEU A 741 4.35 28.00 -20.40
C LEU A 741 4.46 26.48 -20.60
N ALA A 742 4.23 25.68 -19.54
CA ALA A 742 4.19 24.23 -19.62
C ALA A 742 3.06 23.72 -20.52
N THR A 743 1.89 24.34 -20.43
CA THR A 743 0.70 23.99 -21.22
C THR A 743 0.92 24.32 -22.69
N VAL A 744 1.43 25.52 -22.97
CA VAL A 744 1.79 25.94 -24.33
C VAL A 744 2.83 25.01 -24.93
N ARG A 745 3.87 24.66 -24.18
CA ARG A 745 4.91 23.73 -24.65
C ARG A 745 4.34 22.34 -24.96
N ALA A 746 3.47 21.82 -24.10
CA ALA A 746 2.91 20.47 -24.23
C ALA A 746 1.88 20.33 -25.36
N TYR A 747 0.98 21.31 -25.52
CA TYR A 747 -0.17 21.18 -26.41
C TYR A 747 -0.08 22.00 -27.70
N ILE A 748 0.70 23.08 -27.74
CA ILE A 748 0.76 23.98 -28.91
C ILE A 748 2.12 23.87 -29.60
N TRP A 749 3.22 23.95 -28.86
CA TRP A 749 4.57 23.89 -29.43
C TRP A 749 4.90 22.52 -30.02
N LYS A 750 4.70 21.45 -29.23
CA LYS A 750 4.92 20.03 -29.58
C LYS A 750 6.30 19.66 -30.17
N LYS A 751 7.29 20.56 -30.11
CA LYS A 751 8.67 20.34 -30.57
C LYS A 751 9.65 20.21 -29.40
N THR A 752 10.80 19.59 -29.63
CA THR A 752 11.83 19.32 -28.61
C THR A 752 12.75 20.51 -28.33
N ASP A 753 12.83 21.45 -29.27
CA ASP A 753 13.59 22.70 -29.17
C ASP A 753 12.97 23.70 -28.17
N ASP A 754 13.65 24.84 -27.99
CA ASP A 754 13.18 25.90 -27.11
C ASP A 754 11.87 26.50 -27.64
N LEU A 755 10.96 26.85 -26.73
CA LEU A 755 9.67 27.42 -27.08
C LEU A 755 9.85 28.78 -27.78
N VAL A 756 9.16 29.04 -28.87
CA VAL A 756 9.17 30.36 -29.53
C VAL A 756 7.79 31.00 -29.39
N LEU A 757 7.76 32.19 -28.78
CA LEU A 757 6.57 33.00 -28.61
C LEU A 757 6.68 34.26 -29.47
N ASN A 758 5.62 34.58 -30.18
CA ASN A 758 5.52 35.78 -31.00
C ASN A 758 4.55 36.78 -30.37
N TYR A 759 4.86 38.08 -30.35
CA TYR A 759 3.94 39.11 -29.84
C TYR A 759 3.52 40.09 -30.92
N ARG A 760 2.29 40.60 -30.82
CA ARG A 760 1.76 41.68 -31.66
C ARG A 760 0.90 42.65 -30.85
N VAL A 761 0.89 43.92 -31.26
CA VAL A 761 0.01 44.95 -30.69
C VAL A 761 -1.30 44.97 -31.46
N ILE A 762 -2.41 44.92 -30.75
CA ILE A 762 -3.73 45.24 -31.28
C ILE A 762 -3.95 46.73 -31.04
N GLN A 763 -4.15 47.50 -32.11
CA GLN A 763 -4.74 48.82 -31.98
C GLN A 763 -6.22 48.63 -31.63
N GLY A 764 -6.60 49.04 -30.42
CA GLY A 764 -7.99 49.01 -29.98
C GLY A 764 -8.88 49.77 -30.97
N ARG A 765 -10.03 49.19 -31.30
CA ARG A 765 -11.12 49.92 -31.94
C ARG A 765 -11.73 50.93 -30.98
#